data_AF-A0A542MDL6-F1
#
_entry.id   AF-A0A542MDL6-F1
#
_cell.length_a   1.000
_cell.length_b   1.000
_cell.length_c   1.000
_cell.angle_alpha   90.00
_cell.angle_beta   90.00
_cell.angle_gamma   90.00
#
_symmetry.space_group_name_H-M   'P 1'
#
loop_
_entity.id
_entity.type
_entity.pdbx_description
1 polymer ?
#
loop_
_entity_poly.entity_id
_entity_poly.type
_entity_poly.pdbx_seq_one_letter_code
_entity_poly.pdbx_strand_id
1 'polypeptide(L)'
;MTAPGSRSEQGNPVRILEQRFLRGPNIHADTPCLLSVVDLEDMYGISTRDLPHFNEALLDLLPLLADYLVPTGQPGGFAQRLREGTYLARVIEHVTLGLQCLAGAGASFGRTRPVTGVPGQYRIVCAYQLEKVAQPAFALAVDIVDALSHGRPFELAPRMDELRELARHYAIGTSTAAVLAAAQERNIPIQRVTEDANLFQLGWGAKQKRIQATITGETSNIAVRIASDKQLTKTLLAEAGVPVPQGETVTSIEDALRVARRIKAPVTVKPLDANQGKGVTVNCSTDDEIEQAYAFARKHGRRIIVERHVEGHDYRVLVAGGKVAAASMRRPAHVAGDGEKTIRELVEIENRNPARGEGHTNILTQIALDAHAEEMLRKQGYQPDSVLPPGDVAYLRGNANLSTGGTAEDVTDLLPETTRRLCIRAAAKIGLDVAGIDIVCRDIAEPLEAQGGAVIEVNAAPGIRMHQYPSSGQPRDAGDAIVDGLMGKSDGRIPIIACTGTNGKTTTTLLMAHTVRMAGRVTGVTTTHGVIIDGKQVVKGDCTGYWSARTVLASPDVEFAVLETARGGILKRGLAFDRCDVGVVLNVAADHLGLDGIDTVEDLAQVKAVVPMSASRAVVLNAEDPLCVAMARRVHPDVEIVYFSMEADNPILLRHLEEGGRASYLQDNAIVVADATYHQQLVRVESMPITFGGRARYNIANGLAAAAALMASGFTNLQIATGLSTFVSDGKSNPLRTNVFDVRGVTVIVDYAHNPAAYAALSEMARGLLPGQLVGIVTAPGDRRDADLVETGRVCAAGFDELVVYESASRGRAVGDAVDLILRGAEEVVGASDTLHRELEVGKAIRLGLSLCQRGDVLVFACGTSLQVFVDAIREMDPESAERIAAQVG
;
A
#
# COMPACT_ATOMS: atom_id res chain seq x y z
N MET A 1 4.98 15.45 -12.56
CA MET A 1 4.95 16.81 -13.13
C MET A 1 3.49 17.19 -13.29
N THR A 2 3.01 18.11 -12.47
CA THR A 2 1.66 18.68 -12.53
C THR A 2 1.68 19.84 -13.50
N ALA A 3 0.78 19.84 -14.48
CA ALA A 3 0.57 20.98 -15.36
C ALA A 3 0.02 22.17 -14.55
N PRO A 4 0.48 23.40 -14.77
CA PRO A 4 -0.13 24.58 -14.17
C PRO A 4 -1.55 24.74 -14.73
N GLY A 5 -2.54 24.81 -13.84
CA GLY A 5 -3.95 24.95 -14.20
C GLY A 5 -4.18 26.18 -15.08
N SER A 6 -4.79 25.96 -16.23
CA SER A 6 -5.37 27.00 -17.07
C SER A 6 -6.48 27.71 -16.29
N ARG A 7 -6.42 29.05 -16.22
CA ARG A 7 -7.52 29.88 -15.71
C ARG A 7 -8.78 29.60 -16.52
N SER A 8 -9.84 29.08 -15.89
CA SER A 8 -11.21 29.16 -16.43
C SER A 8 -11.75 30.57 -16.17
N GLU A 9 -12.40 31.17 -17.16
CA GLU A 9 -13.03 32.51 -17.11
C GLU A 9 -14.30 32.59 -16.23
N GLN A 10 -14.48 31.66 -15.30
CA GLN A 10 -15.43 31.74 -14.19
C GLN A 10 -14.62 31.48 -12.93
N GLY A 11 -14.36 32.52 -12.13
CA GLY A 11 -13.58 32.42 -10.91
C GLY A 11 -14.28 31.52 -9.92
N ASN A 12 -13.65 30.39 -9.58
CA ASN A 12 -14.13 29.51 -8.52
C ASN A 12 -13.73 30.16 -7.18
N PRO A 13 -14.66 30.56 -6.29
CA PRO A 13 -14.35 31.37 -5.10
C PRO A 13 -13.54 30.64 -4.03
N VAL A 14 -13.56 29.30 -4.04
CA VAL A 14 -12.61 28.49 -3.26
C VAL A 14 -11.55 27.92 -4.20
N ARG A 15 -10.31 28.29 -3.96
CA ARG A 15 -9.18 27.83 -4.76
C ARG A 15 -8.47 26.64 -4.11
N ILE A 16 -8.45 25.51 -4.80
CA ILE A 16 -7.63 24.36 -4.39
C ILE A 16 -6.17 24.66 -4.75
N LEU A 17 -5.33 24.88 -3.73
CA LEU A 17 -3.91 25.21 -3.89
C LEU A 17 -3.04 23.97 -4.04
N GLU A 18 -3.38 22.91 -3.31
CA GLU A 18 -2.62 21.66 -3.30
C GLU A 18 -3.55 20.48 -3.02
N GLN A 19 -3.30 19.34 -3.67
CA GLN A 19 -3.87 18.06 -3.29
C GLN A 19 -2.82 16.95 -3.35
N ARG A 20 -2.82 16.08 -2.34
CA ARG A 20 -1.97 14.90 -2.28
C ARG A 20 -2.64 13.74 -1.56
N PHE A 21 -2.37 12.53 -2.06
CA PHE A 21 -2.83 11.28 -1.45
C PHE A 21 -1.76 10.72 -0.50
N LEU A 22 -2.11 10.64 0.78
CA LEU A 22 -1.39 9.91 1.82
C LEU A 22 -1.90 8.47 1.80
N ARG A 23 -1.07 7.51 1.41
CA ARG A 23 -1.46 6.13 1.06
C ARG A 23 -1.26 5.09 2.17
N GLY A 24 -0.80 5.53 3.33
CA GLY A 24 -0.57 4.70 4.50
C GLY A 24 -0.48 5.56 5.75
N PRO A 25 0.03 5.02 6.87
CA PRO A 25 0.19 5.76 8.11
C PRO A 25 0.88 7.10 7.89
N ASN A 26 0.31 8.15 8.48
CA ASN A 26 0.71 9.53 8.26
C ASN A 26 0.46 10.36 9.54
N ILE A 27 0.76 11.66 9.49
CA ILE A 27 0.66 12.54 10.65
C ILE A 27 -0.78 12.78 11.13
N HIS A 28 -1.78 12.45 10.32
CA HIS A 28 -3.19 12.72 10.60
C HIS A 28 -3.93 11.47 11.05
N ALA A 29 -3.66 10.32 10.41
CA ALA A 29 -4.27 9.04 10.67
C ALA A 29 -3.31 7.88 10.31
N ASP A 30 -3.64 6.69 10.82
CA ASP A 30 -3.06 5.41 10.41
C ASP A 30 -3.64 4.89 9.07
N THR A 31 -4.70 5.52 8.57
CA THR A 31 -5.40 5.17 7.32
C THR A 31 -5.08 6.13 6.17
N PRO A 32 -5.28 5.68 4.90
CA PRO A 32 -5.11 6.54 3.73
C PRO A 32 -6.01 7.78 3.75
N CYS A 33 -5.45 8.94 3.43
CA CYS A 33 -6.12 10.24 3.45
C CYS A 33 -5.81 11.10 2.22
N LEU A 34 -6.81 11.80 1.70
CA LEU A 34 -6.64 12.92 0.78
C LEU A 34 -6.39 14.18 1.62
N LEU A 35 -5.23 14.80 1.44
CA LEU A 35 -4.92 16.12 1.98
C LEU A 35 -5.11 17.15 0.88
N SER A 36 -5.97 18.13 1.15
CA SER A 36 -6.20 19.30 0.30
C SER A 36 -5.84 20.57 1.07
N VAL A 37 -5.11 21.49 0.42
CA VAL A 37 -4.95 22.87 0.90
C VAL A 37 -5.84 23.75 0.04
N VAL A 38 -6.76 24.48 0.66
CA VAL A 38 -7.69 25.39 -0.02
C VAL A 38 -7.51 26.81 0.48
N ASP A 39 -7.68 27.78 -0.40
CA ASP A 39 -7.91 29.19 -0.07
C ASP A 39 -9.40 29.46 -0.18
N LEU A 40 -10.02 29.96 0.89
CA LEU A 40 -11.44 30.31 0.88
C LEU A 40 -11.72 31.65 0.19
N GLU A 41 -10.70 32.44 -0.15
CA GLU A 41 -10.83 33.77 -0.78
C GLU A 41 -11.93 34.65 -0.13
N ASP A 42 -13.00 34.95 -0.85
CA ASP A 42 -14.13 35.78 -0.39
C ASP A 42 -15.02 35.11 0.68
N MET A 43 -14.93 33.79 0.80
CA MET A 43 -15.62 32.99 1.82
C MET A 43 -14.88 32.96 3.16
N TYR A 44 -13.67 33.53 3.24
CA TYR A 44 -12.91 33.56 4.48
C TYR A 44 -13.60 34.42 5.56
N GLY A 45 -13.70 33.88 6.77
CA GLY A 45 -14.28 34.56 7.93
C GLY A 45 -15.81 34.49 8.01
N ILE A 46 -16.47 33.91 7.00
CA ILE A 46 -17.92 33.71 6.98
C ILE A 46 -18.28 32.43 7.77
N SER A 47 -19.22 32.55 8.70
CA SER A 47 -19.81 31.41 9.41
C SER A 47 -21.08 30.93 8.73
N THR A 48 -21.40 29.65 8.80
CA THR A 48 -22.66 29.09 8.26
C THR A 48 -23.92 29.73 8.83
N ARG A 49 -23.85 30.29 10.05
CA ARG A 49 -24.98 31.03 10.66
C ARG A 49 -25.22 32.40 10.02
N ASP A 50 -24.21 32.95 9.35
CA ASP A 50 -24.24 34.25 8.71
C ASP A 50 -24.70 34.15 7.24
N LEU A 51 -24.91 32.91 6.73
CA LEU A 51 -25.37 32.62 5.39
C LEU A 51 -26.88 32.28 5.39
N PRO A 52 -27.75 33.16 4.88
CA PRO A 52 -29.18 32.91 4.84
C PRO A 52 -29.51 31.68 3.99
N HIS A 53 -30.37 30.79 4.50
CA HIS A 53 -30.88 29.59 3.81
C HIS A 53 -29.84 28.52 3.43
N PHE A 54 -28.54 28.74 3.72
CA PHE A 54 -27.47 27.82 3.36
C PHE A 54 -27.62 26.46 4.04
N ASN A 55 -27.90 26.46 5.34
CA ASN A 55 -28.00 25.24 6.14
C ASN A 55 -29.17 24.37 5.68
N GLU A 56 -30.34 24.97 5.46
CA GLU A 56 -31.52 24.27 4.94
C GLU A 56 -31.23 23.71 3.54
N ALA A 57 -30.70 24.53 2.62
CA ALA A 57 -30.40 24.10 1.27
C ALA A 57 -29.38 22.95 1.22
N LEU A 58 -28.36 22.97 2.09
CA LEU A 58 -27.37 21.90 2.17
C LEU A 58 -27.97 20.59 2.69
N LEU A 59 -28.80 20.67 3.72
CA LEU A 59 -29.46 19.49 4.31
C LEU A 59 -30.55 18.93 3.40
N ASP A 60 -31.24 19.77 2.62
CA ASP A 60 -32.20 19.33 1.61
C ASP A 60 -31.49 18.63 0.44
N LEU A 61 -30.34 19.16 0.00
CA LEU A 61 -29.54 18.59 -1.09
C LEU A 61 -28.86 17.27 -0.67
N LEU A 62 -28.39 17.20 0.58
CA LEU A 62 -27.70 16.05 1.15
C LEU A 62 -28.33 15.65 2.50
N PRO A 63 -29.53 15.03 2.50
CA PRO A 63 -30.25 14.67 3.73
C PRO A 63 -29.46 13.77 4.66
N LEU A 64 -28.57 12.94 4.10
CA LEU A 64 -27.70 12.06 4.86
C LEU A 64 -26.82 12.82 5.86
N LEU A 65 -26.46 14.09 5.59
CA LEU A 65 -25.71 14.94 6.52
C LEU A 65 -26.51 15.33 7.77
N ALA A 66 -27.83 15.23 7.74
CA ALA A 66 -28.71 15.47 8.88
C ALA A 66 -28.59 14.35 9.93
N ASP A 67 -28.48 13.10 9.47
CA ASP A 67 -28.41 11.92 10.33
C ASP A 67 -26.97 11.41 10.53
N TYR A 68 -25.99 11.99 9.82
CA TYR A 68 -24.61 11.52 9.80
C TYR A 68 -23.94 11.58 11.18
N LEU A 69 -23.44 10.41 11.62
CA LEU A 69 -22.49 10.26 12.71
C LEU A 69 -21.13 10.79 12.25
N VAL A 70 -20.91 12.09 12.38
CA VAL A 70 -19.55 12.64 12.27
C VAL A 70 -18.83 12.49 13.61
N PRO A 71 -17.52 12.82 13.75
CA PRO A 71 -16.72 12.52 14.94
C PRO A 71 -17.20 13.12 16.28
N THR A 72 -18.39 13.74 16.34
CA THR A 72 -19.08 14.10 17.58
C THR A 72 -19.60 12.89 18.35
N GLY A 73 -19.73 11.72 17.71
CA GLY A 73 -20.27 10.51 18.33
C GLY A 73 -21.77 10.56 18.63
N GLN A 74 -22.50 11.57 18.12
CA GLN A 74 -23.93 11.72 18.30
C GLN A 74 -24.64 11.96 16.95
N PRO A 75 -25.72 11.22 16.62
CA PRO A 75 -26.57 11.49 15.46
C PRO A 75 -27.04 12.96 15.46
N GLY A 76 -27.02 13.61 14.29
CA GLY A 76 -27.44 15.02 14.18
C GLY A 76 -26.39 16.06 14.62
N GLY A 77 -25.24 15.64 15.15
CA GLY A 77 -24.23 16.57 15.70
C GLY A 77 -23.64 17.55 14.68
N PHE A 78 -23.62 17.24 13.39
CA PHE A 78 -23.18 18.19 12.36
C PHE A 78 -24.26 19.18 11.94
N ALA A 79 -25.50 18.73 11.78
CA ALA A 79 -26.63 19.64 11.55
C ALA A 79 -26.78 20.66 12.69
N GLN A 80 -26.54 20.24 13.95
CA GLN A 80 -26.46 21.16 15.08
C GLN A 80 -25.32 22.17 14.91
N ARG A 81 -24.11 21.73 14.56
CA ARG A 81 -22.97 22.63 14.35
C ARG A 81 -23.15 23.60 13.18
N LEU A 82 -23.82 23.19 12.11
CA LEU A 82 -24.20 24.08 11.01
C LEU A 82 -25.06 25.25 11.50
N ARG A 83 -26.03 24.97 12.39
CA ARG A 83 -26.92 25.97 13.00
C ARG A 83 -26.19 26.86 14.02
N GLU A 84 -25.31 26.29 14.84
CA GLU A 84 -24.49 27.05 15.80
C GLU A 84 -23.46 27.97 15.09
N GLY A 85 -23.06 27.59 13.89
CA GLY A 85 -22.09 28.30 13.05
C GLY A 85 -20.76 27.58 13.01
N THR A 86 -20.32 27.20 11.80
CA THR A 86 -19.00 26.64 11.52
C THR A 86 -18.38 27.30 10.28
N TYR A 87 -17.07 27.16 10.11
CA TYR A 87 -16.38 27.63 8.91
C TYR A 87 -16.62 26.71 7.71
N LEU A 88 -16.63 27.30 6.52
CA LEU A 88 -16.95 26.60 5.27
C LEU A 88 -15.92 25.54 4.87
N ALA A 89 -14.65 25.70 5.25
CA ALA A 89 -13.64 24.64 5.11
C ALA A 89 -14.05 23.35 5.83
N ARG A 90 -14.67 23.45 7.01
CA ARG A 90 -15.19 22.29 7.74
C ARG A 90 -16.44 21.71 7.05
N VAL A 91 -17.24 22.55 6.40
CA VAL A 91 -18.38 22.06 5.62
C VAL A 91 -17.90 21.23 4.43
N ILE A 92 -16.88 21.71 3.70
CA ILE A 92 -16.24 20.99 2.58
C ILE A 92 -15.75 19.60 3.03
N GLU A 93 -15.09 19.50 4.20
CA GLU A 93 -14.67 18.22 4.80
C GLU A 93 -15.83 17.22 4.90
N HIS A 94 -16.93 17.64 5.53
CA HIS A 94 -18.07 16.77 5.81
C HIS A 94 -18.87 16.42 4.55
N VAL A 95 -19.04 17.37 3.64
CA VAL A 95 -19.68 17.13 2.34
C VAL A 95 -18.86 16.15 1.52
N THR A 96 -17.52 16.25 1.53
CA THR A 96 -16.63 15.28 0.86
C THR A 96 -16.85 13.86 1.39
N LEU A 97 -16.89 13.67 2.72
CA LEU A 97 -17.14 12.36 3.34
C LEU A 97 -18.55 11.83 3.00
N GLY A 98 -19.57 12.69 3.03
CA GLY A 98 -20.95 12.33 2.67
C GLY A 98 -21.07 11.89 1.20
N LEU A 99 -20.45 12.63 0.27
CA LEU A 99 -20.44 12.29 -1.16
C LEU A 99 -19.75 10.96 -1.42
N GLN A 100 -18.61 10.68 -0.76
CA GLN A 100 -17.94 9.38 -0.86
C GLN A 100 -18.85 8.23 -0.40
N CYS A 101 -19.60 8.41 0.68
CA CYS A 101 -20.56 7.42 1.16
C CYS A 101 -21.71 7.19 0.18
N LEU A 102 -22.29 8.26 -0.37
CA LEU A 102 -23.36 8.19 -1.37
C LEU A 102 -22.91 7.58 -2.70
N ALA A 103 -21.61 7.68 -3.02
CA ALA A 103 -21.00 7.02 -4.17
C ALA A 103 -20.75 5.51 -3.94
N GLY A 104 -20.81 5.02 -2.69
CA GLY A 104 -20.49 3.64 -2.33
C GLY A 104 -19.02 3.38 -1.98
N ALA A 105 -18.24 4.41 -1.67
CA ALA A 105 -16.83 4.35 -1.29
C ALA A 105 -16.58 5.07 0.05
N GLY A 106 -17.40 4.75 1.05
CA GLY A 106 -17.52 5.53 2.29
C GLY A 106 -16.25 5.63 3.14
N ALA A 107 -16.11 6.76 3.83
CA ALA A 107 -15.04 7.03 4.79
C ALA A 107 -15.56 7.90 5.94
N SER A 108 -14.98 7.76 7.14
CA SER A 108 -15.50 8.37 8.37
C SER A 108 -14.55 9.35 9.05
N PHE A 109 -13.25 9.32 8.72
CA PHE A 109 -12.27 10.23 9.32
C PHE A 109 -12.12 11.52 8.50
N GLY A 110 -12.23 12.66 9.19
CA GLY A 110 -12.01 13.99 8.64
C GLY A 110 -11.31 14.91 9.65
N ARG A 111 -10.49 15.83 9.14
CA ARG A 111 -9.85 16.87 9.95
C ARG A 111 -9.55 18.13 9.15
N THR A 112 -10.09 19.25 9.60
CA THR A 112 -9.77 20.59 9.09
C THR A 112 -8.94 21.39 10.08
N ARG A 113 -7.88 22.05 9.61
CA ARG A 113 -7.06 23.01 10.38
C ARG A 113 -6.67 24.22 9.53
N PRO A 114 -6.61 25.43 10.08
CA PRO A 114 -6.07 26.59 9.37
C PRO A 114 -4.58 26.39 9.05
N VAL A 115 -4.10 27.02 7.98
CA VAL A 115 -2.67 27.13 7.69
C VAL A 115 -2.08 28.22 8.58
N THR A 116 -1.10 27.87 9.41
CA THR A 116 -0.43 28.81 10.31
C THR A 116 0.11 30.02 9.55
N GLY A 117 -0.22 31.23 10.00
CA GLY A 117 0.30 32.48 9.44
C GLY A 117 -0.30 32.91 8.09
N VAL A 118 -1.25 32.14 7.51
CA VAL A 118 -1.87 32.47 6.22
C VAL A 118 -3.40 32.50 6.35
N PRO A 119 -3.99 33.68 6.66
CA PRO A 119 -5.45 33.86 6.68
C PRO A 119 -6.09 33.41 5.37
N GLY A 120 -7.30 32.84 5.42
CA GLY A 120 -7.99 32.31 4.24
C GLY A 120 -7.69 30.84 3.95
N GLN A 121 -6.51 30.35 4.32
CA GLN A 121 -6.07 29.01 3.91
C GLN A 121 -6.31 27.93 4.96
N TYR A 122 -6.82 26.78 4.51
CA TYR A 122 -7.13 25.63 5.35
C TYR A 122 -6.57 24.34 4.76
N ARG A 123 -6.08 23.46 5.65
CA ARG A 123 -5.77 22.07 5.36
C ARG A 123 -6.97 21.21 5.73
N ILE A 124 -7.53 20.54 4.74
CA ILE A 124 -8.65 19.60 4.88
C ILE A 124 -8.13 18.20 4.57
N VAL A 125 -8.27 17.29 5.53
CA VAL A 125 -7.82 15.90 5.43
C VAL A 125 -9.05 15.00 5.52
N CYS A 126 -9.30 14.19 4.51
CA CYS A 126 -10.40 13.23 4.47
C CYS A 126 -9.85 11.82 4.20
N ALA A 127 -10.24 10.83 4.99
CA ALA A 127 -9.95 9.44 4.67
C ALA A 127 -10.64 9.03 3.35
N TYR A 128 -10.08 8.02 2.69
CA TYR A 128 -10.65 7.48 1.44
C TYR A 128 -10.45 5.96 1.31
N GLN A 129 -11.32 5.35 0.51
CA GLN A 129 -11.14 3.97 0.03
C GLN A 129 -10.65 3.90 -1.42
N LEU A 130 -11.13 4.82 -2.28
CA LEU A 130 -10.79 4.88 -3.70
C LEU A 130 -10.28 6.27 -4.08
N GLU A 131 -9.02 6.37 -4.51
CA GLU A 131 -8.41 7.65 -4.94
C GLU A 131 -9.21 8.31 -6.08
N LYS A 132 -9.70 7.48 -7.02
CA LYS A 132 -10.50 7.92 -8.17
C LYS A 132 -11.87 8.49 -7.80
N VAL A 133 -12.36 8.26 -6.58
CA VAL A 133 -13.61 8.83 -6.06
C VAL A 133 -13.34 10.01 -5.15
N ALA A 134 -12.32 9.93 -4.29
CA ALA A 134 -12.04 10.92 -3.26
C ALA A 134 -11.75 12.33 -3.82
N GLN A 135 -10.92 12.42 -4.87
CA GLN A 135 -10.58 13.72 -5.46
C GLN A 135 -11.77 14.37 -6.18
N PRO A 136 -12.52 13.66 -7.06
CA PRO A 136 -13.76 14.19 -7.62
C PRO A 136 -14.82 14.53 -6.57
N ALA A 137 -14.96 13.73 -5.50
CA ALA A 137 -15.88 14.03 -4.40
C ALA A 137 -15.48 15.32 -3.66
N PHE A 138 -14.19 15.57 -3.45
CA PHE A 138 -13.71 16.81 -2.86
C PHE A 138 -13.99 18.02 -3.75
N ALA A 139 -13.74 17.90 -5.05
CA ALA A 139 -14.04 18.96 -6.01
C ALA A 139 -15.55 19.28 -6.03
N LEU A 140 -16.40 18.24 -6.06
CA LEU A 140 -17.85 18.41 -5.99
C LEU A 140 -18.30 19.03 -4.66
N ALA A 141 -17.65 18.71 -3.55
CA ALA A 141 -17.94 19.33 -2.27
C ALA A 141 -17.64 20.83 -2.27
N VAL A 142 -16.54 21.24 -2.92
CA VAL A 142 -16.21 22.66 -3.13
C VAL A 142 -17.29 23.34 -3.97
N ASP A 143 -17.66 22.74 -5.12
CA ASP A 143 -18.68 23.30 -6.02
C ASP A 143 -20.05 23.48 -5.32
N ILE A 144 -20.46 22.50 -4.50
CA ILE A 144 -21.71 22.57 -3.72
C ILE A 144 -21.64 23.70 -2.69
N VAL A 145 -20.58 23.74 -1.89
CA VAL A 145 -20.44 24.72 -0.81
C VAL A 145 -20.38 26.13 -1.39
N ASP A 146 -19.68 26.32 -2.51
CA ASP A 146 -19.62 27.58 -3.25
C ASP A 146 -20.99 28.01 -3.81
N ALA A 147 -21.70 27.11 -4.49
CA ALA A 147 -23.00 27.44 -5.07
C ALA A 147 -23.99 27.88 -3.97
N LEU A 148 -24.09 27.09 -2.91
CA LEU A 148 -25.03 27.33 -1.82
C LEU A 148 -24.68 28.56 -0.99
N SER A 149 -23.38 28.86 -0.75
CA SER A 149 -22.99 30.05 0.00
C SER A 149 -23.34 31.35 -0.73
N HIS A 150 -23.43 31.28 -2.05
CA HIS A 150 -23.84 32.37 -2.93
C HIS A 150 -25.35 32.36 -3.24
N GLY A 151 -26.14 31.52 -2.56
CA GLY A 151 -27.59 31.41 -2.77
C GLY A 151 -27.97 30.86 -4.15
N ARG A 152 -27.06 30.19 -4.85
CA ARG A 152 -27.31 29.55 -6.15
C ARG A 152 -27.79 28.11 -5.94
N PRO A 153 -28.81 27.66 -6.67
CA PRO A 153 -29.23 26.25 -6.62
C PRO A 153 -28.14 25.35 -7.20
N PHE A 154 -28.08 24.10 -6.75
CA PHE A 154 -27.12 23.11 -7.24
C PHE A 154 -27.84 21.80 -7.62
N GLU A 155 -27.63 21.32 -8.84
CA GLU A 155 -28.17 20.04 -9.31
C GLU A 155 -27.19 18.90 -9.01
N LEU A 156 -27.41 18.18 -7.90
CA LEU A 156 -26.51 17.11 -7.46
C LEU A 156 -26.58 15.84 -8.33
N ALA A 157 -27.77 15.50 -8.86
CA ALA A 157 -28.01 14.18 -9.44
C ALA A 157 -27.03 13.78 -10.56
N PRO A 158 -26.78 14.61 -11.61
CA PRO A 158 -25.86 14.22 -12.69
C PRO A 158 -24.42 13.99 -12.21
N ARG A 159 -23.93 14.86 -11.32
CA ARG A 159 -22.58 14.79 -10.75
C ARG A 159 -22.42 13.62 -9.79
N MET A 160 -23.50 13.29 -9.06
CA MET A 160 -23.53 12.12 -8.20
C MET A 160 -23.52 10.82 -9.01
N ASP A 161 -24.19 10.78 -10.16
CA ASP A 161 -24.17 9.62 -11.05
C ASP A 161 -22.79 9.41 -11.69
N GLU A 162 -22.07 10.47 -12.04
CA GLU A 162 -20.65 10.40 -12.44
C GLU A 162 -19.78 9.75 -11.33
N LEU A 163 -19.96 10.18 -10.08
CA LEU A 163 -19.23 9.60 -8.93
C LEU A 163 -19.59 8.13 -8.68
N ARG A 164 -20.87 7.76 -8.81
CA ARG A 164 -21.33 6.36 -8.69
C ARG A 164 -20.78 5.49 -9.82
N GLU A 165 -20.68 6.02 -11.04
CA GLU A 165 -20.07 5.32 -12.16
C GLU A 165 -18.59 5.07 -11.90
N LEU A 166 -17.85 6.07 -11.42
CA LEU A 166 -16.45 5.91 -11.00
C LEU A 166 -16.32 4.85 -9.92
N ALA A 167 -17.14 4.92 -8.86
CA ALA A 167 -17.11 3.93 -7.80
C ALA A 167 -17.39 2.51 -8.33
N ARG A 168 -18.37 2.34 -9.23
CA ARG A 168 -18.71 1.04 -9.84
C ARG A 168 -17.60 0.53 -10.76
N HIS A 169 -16.97 1.41 -11.53
CA HIS A 169 -15.88 1.06 -12.45
C HIS A 169 -14.66 0.52 -11.71
N TYR A 170 -14.30 1.17 -10.59
CA TYR A 170 -13.15 0.77 -9.77
C TYR A 170 -13.52 -0.18 -8.62
N ALA A 171 -14.78 -0.60 -8.53
CA ALA A 171 -15.28 -1.48 -7.48
C ALA A 171 -14.57 -2.83 -7.49
N ILE A 172 -14.39 -3.36 -6.28
CA ILE A 172 -13.85 -4.69 -6.08
C ILE A 172 -15.02 -5.68 -6.21
N GLY A 173 -14.93 -6.60 -7.18
CA GLY A 173 -15.93 -7.65 -7.34
C GLY A 173 -16.08 -8.50 -6.08
N THR A 174 -17.28 -9.01 -5.81
CA THR A 174 -17.62 -9.61 -4.51
C THR A 174 -16.83 -10.85 -4.13
N SER A 175 -16.48 -11.71 -5.09
CA SER A 175 -15.57 -12.83 -4.85
C SER A 175 -14.18 -12.33 -4.43
N THR A 176 -13.64 -11.32 -5.12
CA THR A 176 -12.37 -10.69 -4.74
C THR A 176 -12.48 -10.07 -3.36
N ALA A 177 -13.55 -9.32 -3.09
CA ALA A 177 -13.77 -8.65 -1.81
C ALA A 177 -13.79 -9.64 -0.64
N ALA A 178 -14.42 -10.81 -0.81
CA ALA A 178 -14.40 -11.86 0.21
C ALA A 178 -12.99 -12.42 0.48
N VAL A 179 -12.17 -12.63 -0.56
CA VAL A 179 -10.76 -13.06 -0.39
C VAL A 179 -9.93 -11.97 0.29
N LEU A 180 -10.12 -10.70 -0.08
CA LEU A 180 -9.41 -9.58 0.55
C LEU A 180 -9.85 -9.37 2.00
N ALA A 181 -11.13 -9.52 2.32
CA ALA A 181 -11.65 -9.43 3.68
C ALA A 181 -11.04 -10.53 4.56
N ALA A 182 -11.02 -11.78 4.08
CA ALA A 182 -10.38 -12.88 4.81
C ALA A 182 -8.87 -12.64 5.03
N ALA A 183 -8.17 -12.07 4.03
CA ALA A 183 -6.77 -11.69 4.19
C ALA A 183 -6.59 -10.57 5.24
N GLN A 184 -7.48 -9.58 5.28
CA GLN A 184 -7.48 -8.52 6.30
C GLN A 184 -7.76 -9.06 7.70
N GLU A 185 -8.72 -9.98 7.85
CA GLU A 185 -9.04 -10.64 9.13
C GLU A 185 -7.86 -11.46 9.65
N ARG A 186 -7.08 -12.07 8.75
CA ARG A 186 -5.79 -12.73 9.06
C ARG A 186 -4.62 -11.76 9.24
N ASN A 187 -4.86 -10.44 9.20
CA ASN A 187 -3.86 -9.39 9.36
C ASN A 187 -2.74 -9.41 8.28
N ILE A 188 -3.07 -9.92 7.09
CA ILE A 188 -2.21 -9.97 5.92
C ILE A 188 -2.33 -8.63 5.18
N PRO A 189 -1.22 -7.93 4.89
CA PRO A 189 -1.28 -6.65 4.24
C PRO A 189 -1.69 -6.81 2.77
N ILE A 190 -2.46 -5.84 2.27
CA ILE A 190 -3.04 -5.88 0.92
C ILE A 190 -2.62 -4.64 0.14
N GLN A 191 -2.27 -4.83 -1.12
CA GLN A 191 -2.03 -3.76 -2.07
C GLN A 191 -2.75 -4.06 -3.39
N ARG A 192 -3.52 -3.09 -3.89
CA ARG A 192 -3.89 -3.07 -5.30
C ARG A 192 -2.65 -2.69 -6.12
N VAL A 193 -2.26 -3.54 -7.08
CA VAL A 193 -0.99 -3.38 -7.80
C VAL A 193 -1.00 -2.14 -8.68
N THR A 194 -2.12 -1.89 -9.36
CA THR A 194 -2.37 -0.65 -10.10
C THR A 194 -3.77 -0.14 -9.79
N GLU A 195 -4.01 1.15 -9.96
CA GLU A 195 -5.34 1.74 -9.71
C GLU A 195 -6.40 1.18 -10.69
N ASP A 196 -5.98 0.80 -11.91
CA ASP A 196 -6.89 0.41 -12.99
C ASP A 196 -7.14 -1.11 -13.09
N ALA A 197 -6.25 -1.94 -12.53
CA ALA A 197 -6.40 -3.40 -12.60
C ALA A 197 -7.06 -3.96 -11.33
N ASN A 198 -7.92 -4.97 -11.50
CA ASN A 198 -8.42 -5.80 -10.39
C ASN A 198 -7.39 -6.89 -10.02
N LEU A 199 -6.14 -6.47 -9.80
CA LEU A 199 -5.00 -7.30 -9.42
C LEU A 199 -4.48 -6.86 -8.06
N PHE A 200 -4.40 -7.80 -7.13
CA PHE A 200 -4.03 -7.54 -5.76
C PHE A 200 -2.82 -8.37 -5.37
N GLN A 201 -1.95 -7.75 -4.56
CA GLN A 201 -0.85 -8.39 -3.86
C GLN A 201 -1.25 -8.55 -2.39
N LEU A 202 -1.02 -9.75 -1.87
CA LEU A 202 -1.16 -10.09 -0.46
C LEU A 202 0.25 -10.31 0.10
N GLY A 203 0.63 -9.61 1.16
CA GLY A 203 1.97 -9.72 1.73
C GLY A 203 3.05 -8.88 1.03
N TRP A 204 4.25 -8.91 1.60
CA TRP A 204 5.46 -8.17 1.19
C TRP A 204 6.62 -9.12 0.91
N GLY A 205 7.57 -8.65 0.10
CA GLY A 205 8.85 -9.31 -0.11
C GLY A 205 8.70 -10.72 -0.68
N ALA A 206 9.52 -11.64 -0.18
CA ALA A 206 9.48 -13.07 -0.49
C ALA A 206 8.24 -13.81 0.02
N LYS A 207 7.44 -13.19 0.90
CA LYS A 207 6.17 -13.77 1.37
C LYS A 207 4.95 -13.32 0.56
N GLN A 208 5.14 -12.47 -0.43
CA GLN A 208 4.02 -11.94 -1.20
C GLN A 208 3.37 -13.03 -2.09
N LYS A 209 2.06 -12.91 -2.28
CA LYS A 209 1.27 -13.67 -3.26
C LYS A 209 0.39 -12.70 -4.05
N ARG A 210 -0.15 -13.15 -5.17
CA ARG A 210 -1.03 -12.32 -6.02
C ARG A 210 -2.34 -13.03 -6.27
N ILE A 211 -3.41 -12.24 -6.41
CA ILE A 211 -4.72 -12.72 -6.80
C ILE A 211 -5.36 -11.78 -7.82
N GLN A 212 -6.13 -12.36 -8.74
CA GLN A 212 -7.02 -11.65 -9.65
C GLN A 212 -8.36 -12.39 -9.67
N ALA A 213 -9.41 -11.75 -9.17
CA ALA A 213 -10.62 -12.46 -8.76
C ALA A 213 -10.29 -13.58 -7.76
N THR A 214 -10.55 -14.84 -8.12
CA THR A 214 -10.22 -16.04 -7.34
C THR A 214 -9.06 -16.84 -7.91
N ILE A 215 -8.47 -16.38 -9.03
CA ILE A 215 -7.23 -16.95 -9.58
C ILE A 215 -6.07 -16.47 -8.73
N THR A 216 -5.20 -17.40 -8.31
CA THR A 216 -4.02 -17.09 -7.50
C THR A 216 -2.75 -17.08 -8.36
N GLY A 217 -1.66 -16.56 -7.80
CA GLY A 217 -0.33 -16.63 -8.42
C GLY A 217 0.24 -18.05 -8.56
N GLU A 218 -0.35 -19.05 -7.87
CA GLU A 218 0.05 -20.46 -7.99
C GLU A 218 -0.67 -21.15 -9.17
N THR A 219 -1.76 -20.56 -9.67
CA THR A 219 -2.47 -21.07 -10.85
C THR A 219 -1.68 -20.76 -12.13
N SER A 220 -1.16 -21.79 -12.80
CA SER A 220 -0.46 -21.59 -14.08
C SER A 220 -1.41 -21.14 -15.21
N ASN A 221 -0.90 -20.35 -16.16
CA ASN A 221 -1.67 -19.98 -17.36
C ASN A 221 -2.13 -21.22 -18.15
N ILE A 222 -1.31 -22.27 -18.18
CA ILE A 222 -1.65 -23.55 -18.83
C ILE A 222 -2.91 -24.15 -18.18
N ALA A 223 -2.99 -24.17 -16.84
CA ALA A 223 -4.16 -24.69 -16.12
C ALA A 223 -5.43 -23.88 -16.42
N VAL A 224 -5.35 -22.55 -16.48
CA VAL A 224 -6.47 -21.68 -16.87
C VAL A 224 -6.94 -21.98 -18.31
N ARG A 225 -6.00 -22.17 -19.24
CA ARG A 225 -6.31 -22.53 -20.63
C ARG A 225 -6.94 -23.91 -20.75
N ILE A 226 -6.45 -24.89 -19.98
CA ILE A 226 -7.05 -26.22 -19.92
C ILE A 226 -8.50 -26.10 -19.42
N ALA A 227 -8.73 -25.43 -18.28
CA ALA A 227 -10.06 -25.25 -17.71
C ALA A 227 -11.04 -24.54 -18.65
N SER A 228 -10.55 -23.66 -19.52
CA SER A 228 -11.36 -22.96 -20.54
C SER A 228 -11.69 -23.83 -21.76
N ASP A 229 -10.96 -24.93 -21.97
CA ASP A 229 -11.23 -25.91 -23.03
C ASP A 229 -11.98 -27.11 -22.45
N LYS A 230 -13.29 -27.16 -22.72
CA LYS A 230 -14.18 -28.21 -22.20
C LYS A 230 -13.78 -29.60 -22.68
N GLN A 231 -13.30 -29.75 -23.91
CA GLN A 231 -12.96 -31.06 -24.46
C GLN A 231 -11.64 -31.56 -23.88
N LEU A 232 -10.64 -30.69 -23.76
CA LEU A 232 -9.37 -31.03 -23.13
C LEU A 232 -9.56 -31.33 -21.65
N THR A 233 -10.28 -30.47 -20.92
CA THR A 233 -10.64 -30.70 -19.51
C THR A 233 -11.29 -32.07 -19.34
N LYS A 234 -12.32 -32.37 -20.13
CA LYS A 234 -13.03 -33.66 -20.08
C LYS A 234 -12.12 -34.86 -20.34
N THR A 235 -11.22 -34.76 -21.31
CA THR A 235 -10.24 -35.81 -21.63
C THR A 235 -9.33 -36.07 -20.44
N LEU A 236 -8.77 -35.01 -19.84
CA LEU A 236 -7.89 -35.10 -18.69
C LEU A 236 -8.62 -35.65 -17.44
N LEU A 237 -9.87 -35.23 -17.21
CA LEU A 237 -10.69 -35.76 -16.12
C LEU A 237 -10.96 -37.25 -16.29
N ALA A 238 -11.29 -37.70 -17.50
CA ALA A 238 -11.50 -39.12 -17.79
C ALA A 238 -10.23 -39.96 -17.54
N GLU A 239 -9.05 -39.47 -17.97
CA GLU A 239 -7.77 -40.12 -17.67
C GLU A 239 -7.48 -40.24 -16.17
N ALA A 240 -7.98 -39.30 -15.36
CA ALA A 240 -7.85 -39.32 -13.91
C ALA A 240 -8.90 -40.21 -13.20
N GLY A 241 -9.75 -40.90 -13.98
CA GLY A 241 -10.86 -41.68 -13.44
C GLY A 241 -11.94 -40.82 -12.78
N VAL A 242 -12.09 -39.56 -13.21
CA VAL A 242 -13.20 -38.71 -12.78
C VAL A 242 -14.39 -38.95 -13.73
N PRO A 243 -15.59 -39.28 -13.22
CA PRO A 243 -16.76 -39.48 -14.06
C PRO A 243 -17.10 -38.22 -14.86
N VAL A 244 -17.16 -38.36 -16.19
CA VAL A 244 -17.56 -37.30 -17.13
C VAL A 244 -18.61 -37.83 -18.10
N PRO A 245 -19.51 -36.99 -18.66
CA PRO A 245 -20.52 -37.44 -19.61
C PRO A 245 -19.87 -38.08 -20.84
N GLN A 246 -20.29 -39.25 -21.30
CA GLN A 246 -19.71 -39.83 -22.52
C GLN A 246 -20.17 -39.06 -23.77
N GLY A 247 -19.25 -38.66 -24.65
CA GLY A 247 -19.61 -37.88 -25.85
C GLY A 247 -18.43 -37.48 -26.72
N GLU A 248 -18.74 -36.86 -27.87
CA GLU A 248 -17.75 -36.42 -28.85
C GLU A 248 -18.04 -34.99 -29.36
N THR A 249 -16.99 -34.33 -29.84
CA THR A 249 -17.11 -33.08 -30.58
C THR A 249 -17.37 -33.38 -32.06
N VAL A 250 -18.39 -32.76 -32.63
CA VAL A 250 -18.87 -32.93 -34.00
C VAL A 250 -18.93 -31.59 -34.73
N THR A 251 -18.83 -31.63 -36.06
CA THR A 251 -18.91 -30.45 -36.95
C THR A 251 -20.00 -30.57 -38.01
N SER A 252 -20.68 -31.72 -38.09
CA SER A 252 -21.79 -31.99 -38.99
C SER A 252 -22.99 -32.54 -38.21
N ILE A 253 -24.18 -32.40 -38.77
CA ILE A 253 -25.39 -33.00 -38.20
C ILE A 253 -25.35 -34.54 -38.29
N GLU A 254 -24.78 -35.07 -39.37
CA GLU A 254 -24.63 -36.52 -39.58
C GLU A 254 -23.77 -37.15 -38.47
N ASP A 255 -22.66 -36.51 -38.12
CA ASP A 255 -21.83 -36.92 -36.99
C ASP A 255 -22.58 -36.81 -35.65
N ALA A 256 -23.37 -35.74 -35.46
CA ALA A 256 -24.15 -35.54 -34.24
C ALA A 256 -25.15 -36.69 -34.02
N LEU A 257 -25.92 -37.05 -35.04
CA LEU A 257 -26.86 -38.18 -35.03
C LEU A 257 -26.13 -39.51 -34.82
N ARG A 258 -24.98 -39.72 -35.49
CA ARG A 258 -24.15 -40.92 -35.30
C ARG A 258 -23.70 -41.07 -33.84
N VAL A 259 -23.21 -39.99 -33.23
CA VAL A 259 -22.76 -39.98 -31.84
C VAL A 259 -23.92 -40.26 -30.89
N ALA A 260 -25.07 -39.61 -31.08
CA ALA A 260 -26.26 -39.81 -30.26
C ALA A 260 -26.77 -41.26 -30.32
N ARG A 261 -26.87 -41.85 -31.52
CA ARG A 261 -27.28 -43.25 -31.71
C ARG A 261 -26.32 -44.24 -31.05
N ARG A 262 -25.02 -43.91 -30.98
CA ARG A 262 -24.01 -44.74 -30.28
C ARG A 262 -24.16 -44.67 -28.76
N ILE A 263 -24.51 -43.50 -28.21
CA ILE A 263 -24.69 -43.31 -26.76
C ILE A 263 -25.91 -44.09 -26.23
N LYS A 264 -26.93 -44.32 -27.07
CA LYS A 264 -28.17 -45.08 -26.74
C LYS A 264 -28.86 -44.60 -25.46
N ALA A 265 -28.83 -43.30 -25.22
CA ALA A 265 -29.50 -42.61 -24.13
C ALA A 265 -29.80 -41.17 -24.57
N PRO A 266 -30.69 -40.43 -23.87
CA PRO A 266 -30.89 -39.02 -24.15
C PRO A 266 -29.55 -38.27 -24.12
N VAL A 267 -29.40 -37.28 -25.00
CA VAL A 267 -28.17 -36.51 -25.18
C VAL A 267 -28.37 -35.03 -24.89
N THR A 268 -27.31 -34.40 -24.41
CA THR A 268 -27.15 -32.95 -24.35
C THR A 268 -26.33 -32.51 -25.56
N VAL A 269 -26.83 -31.49 -26.27
CA VAL A 269 -26.17 -30.87 -27.42
C VAL A 269 -25.77 -29.46 -27.04
N LYS A 270 -24.47 -29.15 -27.07
CA LYS A 270 -23.94 -27.85 -26.63
C LYS A 270 -22.77 -27.35 -27.47
N PRO A 271 -22.56 -26.04 -27.63
CA PRO A 271 -21.37 -25.52 -28.31
C PRO A 271 -20.14 -25.75 -27.43
N LEU A 272 -19.00 -26.03 -28.07
CA LEU A 272 -17.71 -26.21 -27.37
C LEU A 272 -17.32 -24.93 -26.60
N ASP A 273 -17.40 -23.77 -27.27
CA ASP A 273 -16.79 -22.51 -26.82
C ASP A 273 -17.81 -21.51 -26.21
N ALA A 274 -19.06 -21.93 -25.95
CA ALA A 274 -20.10 -21.04 -25.43
C ALA A 274 -20.15 -21.03 -23.89
N ASN A 275 -20.40 -19.86 -23.31
CA ASN A 275 -20.50 -19.62 -21.87
C ASN A 275 -21.96 -19.46 -21.40
N GLN A 276 -22.20 -19.63 -20.10
CA GLN A 276 -23.49 -19.37 -19.41
C GLN A 276 -24.68 -20.18 -19.95
N GLY A 277 -24.44 -21.33 -20.59
CA GLY A 277 -25.49 -22.18 -21.15
C GLY A 277 -26.09 -21.68 -22.47
N LYS A 278 -25.48 -20.68 -23.12
CA LYS A 278 -25.93 -20.21 -24.44
C LYS A 278 -25.79 -21.33 -25.49
N GLY A 279 -26.86 -21.60 -26.22
CA GLY A 279 -26.88 -22.64 -27.26
C GLY A 279 -26.95 -24.08 -26.72
N VAL A 280 -27.21 -24.28 -25.43
CA VAL A 280 -27.31 -25.62 -24.82
C VAL A 280 -28.75 -26.13 -24.88
N THR A 281 -28.93 -27.34 -25.39
CA THR A 281 -30.19 -28.10 -25.30
C THR A 281 -29.91 -29.40 -24.58
N VAL A 282 -30.71 -29.70 -23.56
CA VAL A 282 -30.57 -30.90 -22.73
C VAL A 282 -31.68 -31.91 -23.04
N ASN A 283 -31.43 -33.18 -22.72
CA ASN A 283 -32.41 -34.27 -22.78
C ASN A 283 -33.04 -34.53 -24.17
N CYS A 284 -32.27 -34.37 -25.25
CA CYS A 284 -32.73 -34.71 -26.60
C CYS A 284 -32.75 -36.23 -26.78
N SER A 285 -33.91 -36.77 -27.15
CA SER A 285 -34.15 -38.22 -27.27
C SER A 285 -34.49 -38.67 -28.69
N THR A 286 -34.87 -37.74 -29.57
CA THR A 286 -35.22 -38.02 -30.98
C THR A 286 -34.26 -37.36 -31.95
N ASP A 287 -34.15 -37.91 -33.17
CA ASP A 287 -33.30 -37.34 -34.22
C ASP A 287 -33.74 -35.90 -34.56
N ASP A 288 -35.05 -35.62 -34.64
CA ASP A 288 -35.60 -34.28 -34.88
C ASP A 288 -35.21 -33.27 -33.77
N GLU A 289 -35.28 -33.68 -32.51
CA GLU A 289 -34.84 -32.85 -31.38
C GLU A 289 -33.34 -32.55 -31.46
N ILE A 290 -32.53 -33.55 -31.82
CA ILE A 290 -31.08 -33.41 -31.98
C ILE A 290 -30.75 -32.46 -33.15
N GLU A 291 -31.48 -32.54 -34.26
CA GLU A 291 -31.32 -31.62 -35.40
C GLU A 291 -31.61 -30.16 -35.01
N GLN A 292 -32.72 -29.94 -34.32
CA GLN A 292 -33.09 -28.61 -33.83
C GLN A 292 -32.07 -28.08 -32.81
N ALA A 293 -31.65 -28.94 -31.89
CA ALA A 293 -30.65 -28.61 -30.89
C ALA A 293 -29.28 -28.31 -31.51
N TYR A 294 -28.85 -29.07 -32.51
CA TYR A 294 -27.60 -28.84 -33.25
C TYR A 294 -27.66 -27.51 -34.02
N ALA A 295 -28.76 -27.24 -34.72
CA ALA A 295 -28.97 -25.98 -35.42
C ALA A 295 -28.95 -24.78 -34.47
N PHE A 296 -29.54 -24.92 -33.28
CA PHE A 296 -29.49 -23.91 -32.23
C PHE A 296 -28.06 -23.71 -31.70
N ALA A 297 -27.37 -24.78 -31.32
CA ALA A 297 -25.99 -24.72 -30.82
C ALA A 297 -25.02 -24.14 -31.86
N ARG A 298 -25.22 -24.43 -33.16
CA ARG A 298 -24.42 -23.90 -34.28
C ARG A 298 -24.48 -22.39 -34.45
N LYS A 299 -25.54 -21.72 -33.96
CA LYS A 299 -25.61 -20.25 -33.92
C LYS A 299 -24.61 -19.66 -32.93
N HIS A 300 -24.13 -20.46 -31.98
CA HIS A 300 -23.27 -20.03 -30.88
C HIS A 300 -21.85 -20.61 -30.93
N GLY A 301 -21.57 -21.56 -31.82
CA GLY A 301 -20.22 -22.12 -31.98
C GLY A 301 -20.07 -22.99 -33.23
N ARG A 302 -18.84 -23.09 -33.74
CA ARG A 302 -18.53 -23.92 -34.92
C ARG A 302 -18.42 -25.41 -34.59
N ARG A 303 -17.95 -25.75 -33.38
CA ARG A 303 -17.80 -27.12 -32.91
C ARG A 303 -18.85 -27.40 -31.84
N ILE A 304 -19.56 -28.50 -31.97
CA ILE A 304 -20.67 -28.88 -31.10
C ILE A 304 -20.29 -30.15 -30.36
N ILE A 305 -20.58 -30.23 -29.07
CA ILE A 305 -20.46 -31.45 -28.27
C ILE A 305 -21.83 -32.13 -28.24
N VAL A 306 -21.85 -33.42 -28.56
CA VAL A 306 -22.98 -34.32 -28.30
C VAL A 306 -22.54 -35.32 -27.25
N GLU A 307 -23.19 -35.28 -26.09
CA GLU A 307 -22.84 -36.13 -24.95
C GLU A 307 -24.06 -36.66 -24.24
N ARG A 308 -23.89 -37.75 -23.49
CA ARG A 308 -24.93 -38.36 -22.67
C ARG A 308 -25.50 -37.31 -21.71
N HIS A 309 -26.83 -37.20 -21.68
CA HIS A 309 -27.52 -36.38 -20.70
C HIS A 309 -27.33 -36.99 -19.29
N VAL A 310 -26.92 -36.17 -18.34
CA VAL A 310 -26.81 -36.53 -16.93
C VAL A 310 -28.03 -35.95 -16.23
N GLU A 311 -28.78 -36.83 -15.57
CA GLU A 311 -30.00 -36.47 -14.86
C GLU A 311 -29.67 -36.06 -13.42
N GLY A 312 -30.29 -34.98 -12.93
CA GLY A 312 -30.18 -34.55 -11.54
C GLY A 312 -30.09 -33.04 -11.36
N HIS A 313 -29.61 -32.64 -10.19
CA HIS A 313 -29.43 -31.25 -9.78
C HIS A 313 -28.02 -30.74 -10.07
N ASP A 314 -27.91 -29.42 -10.22
CA ASP A 314 -26.66 -28.71 -10.45
C ASP A 314 -25.95 -28.39 -9.12
N TYR A 315 -24.77 -28.97 -8.91
CA TYR A 315 -23.94 -28.71 -7.73
C TYR A 315 -22.65 -28.00 -8.13
N ARG A 316 -22.26 -27.02 -7.33
CA ARG A 316 -20.95 -26.36 -7.41
C ARG A 316 -20.13 -26.76 -6.19
N VAL A 317 -18.97 -27.36 -6.39
CA VAL A 317 -18.01 -27.67 -5.33
C VAL A 317 -16.79 -26.76 -5.47
N LEU A 318 -16.43 -26.05 -4.41
CA LEU A 318 -15.21 -25.27 -4.33
C LEU A 318 -14.09 -26.14 -3.75
N VAL A 319 -13.02 -26.30 -4.52
CA VAL A 319 -11.75 -26.83 -4.06
C VAL A 319 -10.78 -25.66 -3.87
N ALA A 320 -10.16 -25.55 -2.71
CA ALA A 320 -9.14 -24.55 -2.40
C ALA A 320 -8.05 -25.18 -1.53
N GLY A 321 -6.78 -24.94 -1.84
CA GLY A 321 -5.65 -25.45 -1.05
C GLY A 321 -5.61 -26.99 -0.96
N GLY A 322 -6.07 -27.69 -2.02
CA GLY A 322 -6.11 -29.15 -2.07
C GLY A 322 -7.22 -29.80 -1.22
N LYS A 323 -8.22 -29.04 -0.77
CA LYS A 323 -9.37 -29.53 0.01
C LYS A 323 -10.68 -29.04 -0.58
N VAL A 324 -11.76 -29.78 -0.36
CA VAL A 324 -13.12 -29.26 -0.63
C VAL A 324 -13.49 -28.28 0.48
N ALA A 325 -13.58 -26.99 0.14
CA ALA A 325 -13.91 -25.92 1.06
C ALA A 325 -15.42 -25.76 1.25
N ALA A 326 -16.19 -25.92 0.17
CA ALA A 326 -17.64 -25.77 0.18
C ALA A 326 -18.30 -26.53 -0.98
N ALA A 327 -19.57 -26.86 -0.84
CA ALA A 327 -20.43 -27.34 -1.92
C ALA A 327 -21.82 -26.71 -1.81
N SER A 328 -22.39 -26.31 -2.94
CA SER A 328 -23.73 -25.74 -2.99
C SER A 328 -24.55 -26.33 -4.12
N MET A 329 -25.81 -26.66 -3.83
CA MET A 329 -26.80 -26.97 -4.86
C MET A 329 -27.37 -25.67 -5.40
N ARG A 330 -27.39 -25.49 -6.72
CA ARG A 330 -27.94 -24.30 -7.36
C ARG A 330 -29.32 -24.60 -7.91
N ARG A 331 -30.23 -23.65 -7.75
CA ARG A 331 -31.57 -23.71 -8.34
C ARG A 331 -31.74 -22.57 -9.36
N PRO A 332 -32.38 -22.83 -10.51
CA PRO A 332 -32.74 -21.76 -11.44
C PRO A 332 -33.63 -20.71 -10.77
N ALA A 333 -33.67 -19.50 -11.32
CA ALA A 333 -34.55 -18.45 -10.82
C ALA A 333 -36.00 -18.96 -10.86
N HIS A 334 -36.71 -18.81 -9.74
CA HIS A 334 -38.07 -19.32 -9.57
C HIS A 334 -38.86 -18.47 -8.57
N VAL A 335 -40.17 -18.63 -8.60
CA VAL A 335 -41.08 -18.14 -7.57
C VAL A 335 -42.03 -19.25 -7.14
N ALA A 336 -42.42 -19.26 -5.87
CA ALA A 336 -43.39 -20.21 -5.32
C ALA A 336 -44.76 -19.56 -5.24
N GLY A 337 -45.80 -20.31 -5.62
CA GLY A 337 -47.19 -19.85 -5.59
C GLY A 337 -47.73 -19.71 -4.17
N ASP A 338 -48.47 -18.63 -3.93
CA ASP A 338 -49.27 -18.42 -2.73
C ASP A 338 -50.78 -18.60 -2.99
N GLY A 339 -51.18 -18.90 -4.24
CA GLY A 339 -52.57 -19.07 -4.66
C GLY A 339 -53.36 -17.77 -4.87
N GLU A 340 -52.76 -16.60 -4.60
CA GLU A 340 -53.44 -15.31 -4.67
C GLU A 340 -52.78 -14.36 -5.67
N LYS A 341 -51.44 -14.30 -5.67
CA LYS A 341 -50.66 -13.34 -6.45
C LYS A 341 -50.25 -13.90 -7.80
N THR A 342 -50.15 -13.01 -8.77
CA THR A 342 -49.59 -13.33 -10.09
C THR A 342 -48.10 -13.62 -9.98
N ILE A 343 -47.54 -14.38 -10.93
CA ILE A 343 -46.09 -14.61 -11.03
C ILE A 343 -45.32 -13.29 -11.06
N ARG A 344 -45.85 -12.26 -11.76
CA ARG A 344 -45.28 -10.91 -11.81
C ARG A 344 -45.16 -10.29 -10.42
N GLU A 345 -46.24 -10.30 -9.64
CA GLU A 345 -46.25 -9.76 -8.27
C GLU A 345 -45.31 -10.55 -7.35
N LEU A 346 -45.25 -11.88 -7.49
CA LEU A 346 -44.34 -12.72 -6.72
C LEU A 346 -42.87 -12.39 -7.04
N VAL A 347 -42.53 -12.16 -8.30
CA VAL A 347 -41.19 -11.71 -8.71
C VAL A 347 -40.86 -10.33 -8.13
N GLU A 348 -41.81 -9.40 -8.15
CA GLU A 348 -41.62 -8.07 -7.55
C GLU A 348 -41.39 -8.15 -6.04
N ILE A 349 -42.14 -9.00 -5.34
CA ILE A 349 -41.95 -9.25 -3.90
C ILE A 349 -40.56 -9.83 -3.64
N GLU A 350 -40.17 -10.86 -4.39
CA GLU A 350 -38.86 -11.51 -4.25
C GLU A 350 -37.72 -10.50 -4.53
N ASN A 351 -37.87 -9.62 -5.51
CA ASN A 351 -36.90 -8.57 -5.83
C ASN A 351 -36.83 -7.43 -4.80
N ARG A 352 -37.81 -7.28 -3.90
CA ARG A 352 -37.73 -6.37 -2.74
C ARG A 352 -36.83 -6.91 -1.63
N ASN A 353 -36.38 -8.17 -1.72
CA ASN A 353 -35.40 -8.72 -0.79
C ASN A 353 -34.12 -7.85 -0.82
N PRO A 354 -33.68 -7.28 0.31
CA PRO A 354 -32.49 -6.44 0.38
C PRO A 354 -31.19 -7.16 -0.03
N ALA A 355 -31.18 -8.50 -0.08
CA ALA A 355 -30.06 -9.26 -0.61
C ALA A 355 -29.97 -9.22 -2.14
N ARG A 356 -31.06 -8.91 -2.85
CA ARG A 356 -31.09 -8.79 -4.31
C ARG A 356 -30.66 -7.40 -4.76
N GLY A 357 -29.85 -7.33 -5.81
CA GLY A 357 -29.42 -6.08 -6.44
C GLY A 357 -29.28 -6.21 -7.95
N GLU A 358 -29.05 -5.08 -8.62
CA GLU A 358 -28.80 -5.06 -10.05
C GLU A 358 -27.44 -5.69 -10.38
N GLY A 359 -27.44 -6.62 -11.35
CA GLY A 359 -26.23 -7.32 -11.76
C GLY A 359 -25.54 -8.07 -10.62
N HIS A 360 -24.27 -7.71 -10.35
CA HIS A 360 -23.43 -8.37 -9.34
C HIS A 360 -23.17 -7.47 -8.12
N THR A 361 -23.95 -6.41 -7.93
CA THR A 361 -23.76 -5.41 -6.87
C THR A 361 -24.08 -5.94 -5.46
N ASN A 362 -24.94 -6.96 -5.34
CA ASN A 362 -25.41 -7.49 -4.06
C ASN A 362 -25.41 -9.03 -4.02
N ILE A 363 -25.70 -9.65 -2.86
CA ILE A 363 -25.61 -11.10 -2.58
C ILE A 363 -26.38 -11.95 -3.61
N LEU A 364 -27.55 -11.49 -4.03
CA LEU A 364 -28.37 -12.12 -5.05
C LEU A 364 -28.57 -11.14 -6.21
N THR A 365 -28.78 -11.68 -7.40
CA THR A 365 -29.17 -10.86 -8.56
C THR A 365 -30.69 -10.78 -8.61
N GLN A 366 -31.23 -9.62 -8.98
CA GLN A 366 -32.66 -9.49 -9.25
C GLN A 366 -33.13 -10.43 -10.36
N ILE A 367 -34.33 -10.96 -10.19
CA ILE A 367 -35.02 -11.81 -11.17
C ILE A 367 -35.64 -10.90 -12.23
N ALA A 368 -35.24 -11.06 -13.48
CA ALA A 368 -35.80 -10.32 -14.60
C ALA A 368 -36.89 -11.13 -15.31
N LEU A 369 -38.08 -10.54 -15.45
CA LEU A 369 -39.15 -11.03 -16.34
C LEU A 369 -38.90 -10.52 -17.77
N ASP A 370 -37.93 -11.12 -18.44
CA ASP A 370 -37.61 -10.85 -19.84
C ASP A 370 -38.20 -11.91 -20.78
N ALA A 371 -37.99 -11.76 -22.09
CA ALA A 371 -38.47 -12.70 -23.10
C ALA A 371 -38.05 -14.16 -22.84
N HIS A 372 -36.93 -14.40 -22.15
CA HIS A 372 -36.51 -15.75 -21.81
C HIS A 372 -37.32 -16.31 -20.62
N ALA A 373 -37.66 -15.49 -19.63
CA ALA A 373 -38.55 -15.88 -18.55
C ALA A 373 -39.95 -16.19 -19.10
N GLU A 374 -40.46 -15.34 -19.99
CA GLU A 374 -41.76 -15.56 -20.64
C GLU A 374 -41.81 -16.87 -21.42
N GLU A 375 -40.78 -17.19 -22.20
CA GLU A 375 -40.70 -18.45 -22.93
C GLU A 375 -40.62 -19.66 -21.97
N MET A 376 -39.90 -19.55 -20.86
CA MET A 376 -39.86 -20.61 -19.84
C MET A 376 -41.21 -20.81 -19.16
N LEU A 377 -41.92 -19.73 -18.84
CA LEU A 377 -43.28 -19.82 -18.30
C LEU A 377 -44.24 -20.46 -19.30
N ARG A 378 -44.16 -20.06 -20.58
CA ARG A 378 -45.00 -20.62 -21.65
C ARG A 378 -44.81 -22.14 -21.78
N LYS A 379 -43.57 -22.64 -21.67
CA LYS A 379 -43.27 -24.08 -21.67
C LYS A 379 -43.88 -24.83 -20.49
N GLN A 380 -44.08 -24.14 -19.36
CA GLN A 380 -44.75 -24.68 -18.17
C GLN A 380 -46.27 -24.47 -18.20
N GLY A 381 -46.82 -23.84 -19.24
CA GLY A 381 -48.25 -23.55 -19.37
C GLY A 381 -48.71 -22.28 -18.62
N TYR A 382 -47.78 -21.45 -18.16
CA TYR A 382 -48.07 -20.20 -17.44
C TYR A 382 -47.75 -18.96 -18.28
N GLN A 383 -48.29 -17.81 -17.84
CA GLN A 383 -47.94 -16.47 -18.31
C GLN A 383 -47.57 -15.60 -17.09
N PRO A 384 -46.88 -14.46 -17.26
CA PRO A 384 -46.51 -13.59 -16.13
C PRO A 384 -47.68 -13.20 -15.21
N ASP A 385 -48.88 -13.07 -15.79
CA ASP A 385 -50.08 -12.66 -15.05
C ASP A 385 -50.93 -13.86 -14.57
N SER A 386 -50.41 -15.09 -14.69
CA SER A 386 -51.02 -16.28 -14.10
C SER A 386 -50.85 -16.29 -12.58
N VAL A 387 -51.88 -16.72 -11.85
CA VAL A 387 -51.81 -16.98 -10.41
C VAL A 387 -51.37 -18.42 -10.20
N LEU A 388 -50.27 -18.60 -9.48
CA LEU A 388 -49.68 -19.92 -9.26
C LEU A 388 -50.34 -20.58 -8.02
N PRO A 389 -50.81 -21.84 -8.11
CA PRO A 389 -51.40 -22.52 -6.96
C PRO A 389 -50.44 -22.58 -5.76
N PRO A 390 -50.97 -22.62 -4.51
CA PRO A 390 -50.12 -22.70 -3.32
C PRO A 390 -49.17 -23.89 -3.35
N GLY A 391 -47.87 -23.63 -3.24
CA GLY A 391 -46.82 -24.66 -3.22
C GLY A 391 -46.30 -25.09 -4.59
N ASP A 392 -46.93 -24.69 -5.69
CA ASP A 392 -46.38 -24.87 -7.03
C ASP A 392 -45.16 -23.94 -7.22
N VAL A 393 -44.24 -24.30 -8.11
CA VAL A 393 -43.04 -23.52 -8.41
C VAL A 393 -42.96 -23.23 -9.90
N ALA A 394 -42.86 -21.95 -10.26
CA ALA A 394 -42.62 -21.52 -11.62
C ALA A 394 -41.16 -21.16 -11.83
N TYR A 395 -40.49 -21.87 -12.76
CA TYR A 395 -39.11 -21.57 -13.13
C TYR A 395 -39.05 -20.50 -14.22
N LEU A 396 -38.21 -19.50 -14.01
CA LEU A 396 -38.04 -18.35 -14.90
C LEU A 396 -36.77 -18.46 -15.76
N ARG A 397 -35.95 -19.48 -15.48
CA ARG A 397 -34.71 -19.79 -16.19
C ARG A 397 -34.55 -21.30 -16.33
N GLY A 398 -33.91 -21.74 -17.41
CA GLY A 398 -33.49 -23.13 -17.58
C GLY A 398 -32.12 -23.45 -16.94
N ASN A 399 -31.32 -22.44 -16.61
CA ASN A 399 -29.99 -22.60 -16.01
C ASN A 399 -29.97 -22.18 -14.53
N ALA A 400 -29.22 -22.91 -13.71
CA ALA A 400 -29.07 -22.65 -12.28
C ALA A 400 -27.98 -21.60 -11.98
N ASN A 401 -28.03 -20.45 -12.67
CA ASN A 401 -27.04 -19.38 -12.51
C ASN A 401 -27.52 -18.30 -11.53
N LEU A 402 -26.68 -17.94 -10.56
CA LEU A 402 -26.98 -16.84 -9.63
C LEU A 402 -27.10 -15.50 -10.37
N SER A 403 -26.32 -15.30 -11.44
CA SER A 403 -26.33 -14.08 -12.25
C SER A 403 -27.63 -13.84 -13.01
N THR A 404 -28.53 -14.84 -13.09
CA THR A 404 -29.85 -14.73 -13.71
C THR A 404 -30.98 -14.80 -12.68
N GLY A 405 -30.66 -14.63 -11.39
CA GLY A 405 -31.62 -14.60 -10.29
C GLY A 405 -31.80 -15.95 -9.56
N GLY A 406 -31.01 -16.96 -9.89
CA GLY A 406 -31.01 -18.26 -9.21
C GLY A 406 -30.57 -18.18 -7.74
N THR A 407 -30.85 -19.25 -7.00
CA THR A 407 -30.52 -19.39 -5.57
C THR A 407 -29.53 -20.53 -5.35
N ALA A 408 -28.89 -20.54 -4.18
CA ALA A 408 -27.95 -21.58 -3.79
C ALA A 408 -28.23 -22.10 -2.38
N GLU A 409 -28.11 -23.40 -2.19
CA GLU A 409 -28.27 -24.08 -0.91
C GLU A 409 -26.94 -24.74 -0.53
N ASP A 410 -26.45 -24.52 0.70
CA ASP A 410 -25.27 -25.22 1.21
C ASP A 410 -25.56 -26.71 1.39
N VAL A 411 -24.72 -27.55 0.78
CA VAL A 411 -24.76 -29.01 0.88
C VAL A 411 -23.39 -29.58 1.22
N THR A 412 -22.49 -28.75 1.74
CA THR A 412 -21.09 -29.11 1.98
C THR A 412 -20.96 -30.38 2.79
N ASP A 413 -21.70 -30.51 3.90
CA ASP A 413 -21.55 -31.65 4.81
C ASP A 413 -22.18 -32.96 4.28
N LEU A 414 -23.03 -32.87 3.26
CA LEU A 414 -23.63 -34.04 2.61
C LEU A 414 -22.66 -34.73 1.66
N LEU A 415 -21.64 -34.03 1.15
CA LEU A 415 -20.73 -34.53 0.13
C LEU A 415 -19.87 -35.71 0.63
N PRO A 416 -20.03 -36.93 0.08
CA PRO A 416 -19.27 -38.11 0.50
C PRO A 416 -17.78 -37.99 0.26
N GLU A 417 -16.97 -38.67 1.09
CA GLU A 417 -15.52 -38.65 0.98
C GLU A 417 -14.99 -39.19 -0.36
N THR A 418 -15.71 -40.11 -1.00
CA THR A 418 -15.40 -40.57 -2.36
C THR A 418 -15.53 -39.43 -3.36
N THR A 419 -16.63 -38.67 -3.32
CA THR A 419 -16.86 -37.53 -4.20
C THR A 419 -15.90 -36.38 -3.90
N ARG A 420 -15.61 -36.09 -2.63
CA ARG A 420 -14.60 -35.10 -2.23
C ARG A 420 -13.24 -35.39 -2.88
N ARG A 421 -12.76 -36.63 -2.80
CA ARG A 421 -11.49 -37.05 -3.41
C ARG A 421 -11.51 -36.94 -4.93
N LEU A 422 -12.65 -37.19 -5.58
CA LEU A 422 -12.81 -36.96 -7.02
C LEU A 422 -12.70 -35.47 -7.37
N CYS A 423 -13.33 -34.57 -6.61
CA CYS A 423 -13.21 -33.12 -6.82
C CYS A 423 -11.77 -32.63 -6.65
N ILE A 424 -11.09 -33.07 -5.59
CA ILE A 424 -9.68 -32.71 -5.34
C ILE A 424 -8.80 -33.23 -6.48
N ARG A 425 -9.01 -34.48 -6.91
CA ARG A 425 -8.27 -35.06 -8.04
C ARG A 425 -8.54 -34.32 -9.34
N ALA A 426 -9.79 -33.92 -9.60
CA ALA A 426 -10.17 -33.14 -10.76
C ALA A 426 -9.38 -31.82 -10.82
N ALA A 427 -9.38 -31.05 -9.72
CA ALA A 427 -8.61 -29.81 -9.62
C ALA A 427 -7.10 -30.04 -9.83
N ALA A 428 -6.53 -31.05 -9.16
CA ALA A 428 -5.11 -31.38 -9.26
C ALA A 428 -4.69 -31.83 -10.67
N LYS A 429 -5.52 -32.61 -11.38
CA LYS A 429 -5.25 -33.07 -12.75
C LYS A 429 -5.20 -31.92 -13.75
N ILE A 430 -6.01 -30.88 -13.54
CA ILE A 430 -5.99 -29.65 -14.35
C ILE A 430 -4.84 -28.73 -13.93
N GLY A 431 -4.37 -28.83 -12.68
CA GLY A 431 -3.32 -27.99 -12.12
C GLY A 431 -3.84 -26.71 -11.49
N LEU A 432 -5.04 -26.76 -10.90
CA LEU A 432 -5.68 -25.64 -10.21
C LEU A 432 -5.58 -25.81 -8.69
N ASP A 433 -5.09 -24.79 -8.00
CA ASP A 433 -5.06 -24.68 -6.54
C ASP A 433 -6.39 -24.18 -5.96
N VAL A 434 -7.11 -23.37 -6.75
CA VAL A 434 -8.50 -22.97 -6.52
C VAL A 434 -9.33 -23.36 -7.74
N ALA A 435 -10.38 -24.15 -7.53
CA ALA A 435 -11.23 -24.64 -8.62
C ALA A 435 -12.70 -24.71 -8.22
N GLY A 436 -13.59 -24.34 -9.14
CA GLY A 436 -15.01 -24.64 -9.04
C GLY A 436 -15.36 -25.83 -9.90
N ILE A 437 -15.75 -26.94 -9.28
CA ILE A 437 -16.17 -28.17 -9.94
C ILE A 437 -17.69 -28.17 -10.07
N ASP A 438 -18.21 -28.20 -11.30
CA ASP A 438 -19.64 -28.39 -11.55
C ASP A 438 -19.96 -29.87 -11.68
N ILE A 439 -20.93 -30.32 -10.89
CA ILE A 439 -21.38 -31.71 -10.84
C ILE A 439 -22.87 -31.73 -11.12
N VAL A 440 -23.32 -32.70 -11.91
CA VAL A 440 -24.74 -33.05 -12.02
C VAL A 440 -24.95 -34.46 -11.51
N CYS A 441 -25.86 -34.61 -10.55
CA CYS A 441 -26.25 -35.88 -9.96
C CYS A 441 -27.62 -35.77 -9.30
N ARG A 442 -28.30 -36.89 -9.06
CA ARG A 442 -29.65 -36.90 -8.47
C ARG A 442 -29.61 -36.52 -6.98
N ASP A 443 -28.65 -37.05 -6.24
CA ASP A 443 -28.43 -36.75 -4.83
C ASP A 443 -26.93 -36.65 -4.52
N ILE A 444 -26.47 -35.48 -4.08
CA ILE A 444 -25.06 -35.25 -3.76
C ILE A 444 -24.56 -36.09 -2.58
N ALA A 445 -25.46 -36.61 -1.73
CA ALA A 445 -25.15 -37.46 -0.59
C ALA A 445 -24.75 -38.89 -0.99
N GLU A 446 -24.97 -39.29 -2.25
CA GLU A 446 -24.57 -40.60 -2.77
C GLU A 446 -23.30 -40.49 -3.64
N PRO A 447 -22.46 -41.54 -3.73
CA PRO A 447 -21.32 -41.55 -4.65
C PRO A 447 -21.74 -41.35 -6.11
N LEU A 448 -21.04 -40.49 -6.86
CA LEU A 448 -21.43 -40.11 -8.23
C LEU A 448 -21.64 -41.30 -9.18
N GLU A 449 -20.71 -42.26 -9.18
CA GLU A 449 -20.79 -43.41 -10.10
C GLU A 449 -22.02 -44.29 -9.84
N ALA A 450 -22.45 -44.44 -8.58
CA ALA A 450 -23.57 -45.31 -8.22
C ALA A 450 -24.92 -44.82 -8.79
N GLN A 451 -25.03 -43.53 -9.06
CA GLN A 451 -26.23 -42.87 -9.56
C GLN A 451 -26.08 -42.33 -10.99
N GLY A 452 -24.93 -42.56 -11.64
CA GLY A 452 -24.63 -42.04 -12.98
C GLY A 452 -24.38 -40.52 -13.02
N GLY A 453 -24.00 -39.91 -11.89
CA GLY A 453 -23.58 -38.51 -11.80
C GLY A 453 -22.20 -38.26 -12.42
N ALA A 454 -21.93 -37.01 -12.81
CA ALA A 454 -20.69 -36.66 -13.49
C ALA A 454 -20.23 -35.22 -13.22
N VAL A 455 -18.92 -35.00 -13.36
CA VAL A 455 -18.33 -33.66 -13.44
C VAL A 455 -18.56 -33.11 -14.85
N ILE A 456 -19.24 -31.95 -14.92
CA ILE A 456 -19.63 -31.31 -16.17
C ILE A 456 -18.62 -30.26 -16.61
N GLU A 457 -18.04 -29.53 -15.65
CA GLU A 457 -17.13 -28.42 -15.91
C GLU A 457 -16.18 -28.19 -14.72
N VAL A 458 -14.99 -27.65 -14.99
CA VAL A 458 -14.01 -27.21 -14.00
C VAL A 458 -13.62 -25.77 -14.32
N ASN A 459 -13.76 -24.88 -13.35
CA ASN A 459 -13.56 -23.44 -13.51
C ASN A 459 -12.35 -22.96 -12.72
N ALA A 460 -11.45 -22.21 -13.36
CA ALA A 460 -10.25 -21.65 -12.73
C ALA A 460 -10.50 -20.36 -11.93
N ALA A 461 -11.61 -19.66 -12.22
CA ALA A 461 -12.01 -18.45 -11.49
C ALA A 461 -13.43 -18.62 -10.93
N PRO A 462 -13.64 -19.55 -9.98
CA PRO A 462 -14.98 -19.81 -9.45
C PRO A 462 -15.55 -18.57 -8.77
N GLY A 463 -16.83 -18.30 -9.00
CA GLY A 463 -17.59 -17.41 -8.13
C GLY A 463 -17.78 -18.09 -6.77
N ILE A 464 -17.46 -17.41 -5.68
CA ILE A 464 -17.53 -18.00 -4.32
C ILE A 464 -18.71 -17.50 -3.50
N ARG A 465 -19.46 -16.54 -4.05
CA ARG A 465 -20.58 -15.89 -3.37
C ARG A 465 -21.64 -16.89 -2.89
N MET A 466 -21.94 -17.92 -3.69
CA MET A 466 -22.91 -18.97 -3.31
C MET A 466 -22.53 -19.73 -2.05
N HIS A 467 -21.22 -19.80 -1.75
CA HIS A 467 -20.69 -20.49 -0.57
C HIS A 467 -20.62 -19.52 0.62
N GLN A 468 -20.19 -18.28 0.37
CA GLN A 468 -20.11 -17.25 1.42
C GLN A 468 -21.48 -16.85 1.96
N TYR A 469 -22.48 -16.77 1.09
CA TYR A 469 -23.82 -16.29 1.42
C TYR A 469 -24.88 -17.14 0.68
N PRO A 470 -25.09 -18.41 1.10
CA PRO A 470 -26.10 -19.26 0.49
C PRO A 470 -27.50 -18.71 0.83
N SER A 471 -28.47 -18.96 -0.05
CA SER A 471 -29.88 -18.63 0.17
C SER A 471 -30.51 -19.50 1.28
N SER A 472 -29.99 -20.71 1.48
CA SER A 472 -30.36 -21.62 2.56
C SER A 472 -29.19 -22.51 2.95
N GLY A 473 -29.17 -22.99 4.20
CA GLY A 473 -28.06 -23.78 4.76
C GLY A 473 -27.00 -22.92 5.45
N GLN A 474 -25.83 -23.51 5.73
CA GLN A 474 -24.76 -22.85 6.50
C GLN A 474 -23.80 -22.08 5.58
N PRO A 475 -23.53 -20.79 5.85
CA PRO A 475 -22.45 -20.05 5.20
C PRO A 475 -21.09 -20.75 5.37
N ARG A 476 -20.29 -20.78 4.31
CA ARG A 476 -18.91 -21.30 4.31
C ARG A 476 -17.97 -20.18 3.92
N ASP A 477 -16.94 -19.96 4.72
CA ASP A 477 -15.95 -18.93 4.44
C ASP A 477 -15.00 -19.35 3.32
N ALA A 478 -15.48 -19.17 2.09
CA ALA A 478 -14.78 -19.53 0.88
C ALA A 478 -13.61 -18.57 0.61
N GLY A 479 -13.71 -17.31 1.05
CA GLY A 479 -12.60 -16.36 1.02
C GLY A 479 -11.44 -16.84 1.87
N ASP A 480 -11.72 -17.22 3.12
CA ASP A 480 -10.72 -17.74 4.06
C ASP A 480 -10.07 -19.03 3.56
N ALA A 481 -10.85 -19.97 2.99
CA ALA A 481 -10.29 -21.20 2.44
C ALA A 481 -9.29 -20.96 1.29
N ILE A 482 -9.50 -19.92 0.46
CA ILE A 482 -8.55 -19.52 -0.58
C ILE A 482 -7.29 -18.92 0.03
N VAL A 483 -7.44 -18.02 1.01
CA VAL A 483 -6.29 -17.40 1.69
C VAL A 483 -5.48 -18.45 2.46
N ASP A 484 -6.13 -19.40 3.12
CA ASP A 484 -5.48 -20.54 3.80
C ASP A 484 -4.69 -21.41 2.83
N GLY A 485 -5.27 -21.74 1.68
CA GLY A 485 -4.59 -22.51 0.64
C GLY A 485 -3.36 -21.79 0.07
N LEU A 486 -3.44 -20.47 -0.06
CA LEU A 486 -2.40 -19.64 -0.68
C LEU A 486 -1.28 -19.23 0.29
N MET A 487 -1.63 -18.92 1.55
CA MET A 487 -0.74 -18.32 2.55
C MET A 487 -0.48 -19.25 3.74
N GLY A 488 -1.34 -20.25 3.99
CA GLY A 488 -1.29 -21.08 5.19
C GLY A 488 -1.30 -20.25 6.47
N LYS A 489 -0.31 -20.50 7.35
CA LYS A 489 -0.11 -19.75 8.60
C LYS A 489 0.69 -18.46 8.43
N SER A 490 1.09 -18.12 7.20
CA SER A 490 1.87 -16.90 6.93
C SER A 490 1.01 -15.66 7.12
N ASP A 491 1.54 -14.66 7.83
CA ASP A 491 0.97 -13.31 7.90
C ASP A 491 1.35 -12.43 6.70
N GLY A 492 2.07 -12.99 5.73
CA GLY A 492 2.53 -12.31 4.53
C GLY A 492 3.61 -11.26 4.76
N ARG A 493 4.20 -11.14 5.96
CA ARG A 493 5.15 -10.04 6.26
C ARG A 493 6.59 -10.51 6.34
N ILE A 494 7.46 -9.79 5.65
CA ILE A 494 8.89 -9.80 5.95
C ILE A 494 9.18 -8.84 7.11
N PRO A 495 10.24 -9.07 7.90
CA PRO A 495 10.65 -8.12 8.92
C PRO A 495 11.05 -6.77 8.31
N ILE A 496 10.65 -5.68 8.96
CA ILE A 496 10.94 -4.30 8.54
C ILE A 496 11.55 -3.52 9.70
N ILE A 497 12.74 -2.98 9.49
CA ILE A 497 13.29 -1.90 10.32
C ILE A 497 13.07 -0.58 9.56
N ALA A 498 12.35 0.38 10.16
CA ALA A 498 12.15 1.71 9.59
C ALA A 498 12.95 2.74 10.40
N CYS A 499 13.81 3.51 9.74
CA CYS A 499 14.73 4.44 10.39
C CYS A 499 14.45 5.89 9.96
N THR A 500 14.29 6.77 10.96
CA THR A 500 14.18 8.22 10.75
C THR A 500 15.07 9.00 11.73
N GLY A 501 15.26 10.27 11.44
CA GLY A 501 16.15 11.17 12.18
C GLY A 501 16.49 12.41 11.35
N THR A 502 17.00 13.46 11.96
CA THR A 502 17.52 14.61 11.18
C THR A 502 18.83 14.19 10.52
N ASN A 503 19.79 13.69 11.31
CA ASN A 503 21.10 13.23 10.85
C ASN A 503 21.30 11.72 11.12
N GLY A 504 22.26 11.09 10.43
CA GLY A 504 22.69 9.70 10.69
C GLY A 504 21.86 8.58 10.04
N LYS A 505 20.71 8.91 9.42
CA LYS A 505 19.78 7.94 8.81
C LYS A 505 20.47 6.97 7.84
N THR A 506 21.10 7.50 6.79
CA THR A 506 21.71 6.70 5.72
C THR A 506 22.76 5.74 6.24
N THR A 507 23.70 6.23 7.06
CA THR A 507 24.75 5.40 7.66
C THR A 507 24.16 4.30 8.53
N THR A 508 23.20 4.63 9.41
CA THR A 508 22.56 3.64 10.29
C THR A 508 21.80 2.58 9.48
N THR A 509 21.02 2.99 8.48
CA THR A 509 20.29 2.08 7.58
C THR A 509 21.25 1.12 6.86
N LEU A 510 22.34 1.64 6.28
CA LEU A 510 23.31 0.82 5.56
C LEU A 510 24.09 -0.12 6.48
N LEU A 511 24.43 0.32 7.69
CA LEU A 511 25.07 -0.49 8.73
C LEU A 511 24.18 -1.67 9.17
N MET A 512 22.89 -1.41 9.40
CA MET A 512 21.91 -2.45 9.71
C MET A 512 21.75 -3.42 8.53
N ALA A 513 21.56 -2.90 7.31
CA ALA A 513 21.42 -3.72 6.11
C ALA A 513 22.67 -4.59 5.84
N HIS A 514 23.87 -4.05 6.02
CA HIS A 514 25.12 -4.80 5.91
C HIS A 514 25.15 -5.97 6.90
N THR A 515 24.76 -5.73 8.15
CA THR A 515 24.69 -6.78 9.18
C THR A 515 23.68 -7.87 8.82
N VAL A 516 22.49 -7.49 8.36
CA VAL A 516 21.44 -8.44 7.97
C VAL A 516 21.89 -9.30 6.77
N ARG A 517 22.57 -8.70 5.79
CA ARG A 517 23.14 -9.43 4.65
C ARG A 517 24.25 -10.38 5.05
N MET A 518 25.15 -9.96 5.95
CA MET A 518 26.19 -10.83 6.52
C MET A 518 25.60 -12.01 7.30
N ALA A 519 24.39 -11.88 7.83
CA ALA A 519 23.63 -12.96 8.44
C ALA A 519 22.92 -13.89 7.43
N GLY A 520 23.14 -13.70 6.12
CA GLY A 520 22.65 -14.57 5.05
C GLY A 520 21.22 -14.31 4.60
N ARG A 521 20.67 -13.12 4.86
CA ARG A 521 19.33 -12.71 4.41
C ARG A 521 19.41 -11.80 3.20
N VAL A 522 18.48 -11.95 2.26
CA VAL A 522 18.32 -11.01 1.14
C VAL A 522 17.68 -9.72 1.65
N THR A 523 18.46 -8.64 1.68
CA THR A 523 18.02 -7.33 2.19
C THR A 523 17.55 -6.40 1.09
N GLY A 524 16.42 -5.73 1.32
CA GLY A 524 16.01 -4.57 0.54
C GLY A 524 16.14 -3.28 1.37
N VAL A 525 16.73 -2.25 0.77
CA VAL A 525 17.16 -1.04 1.48
C VAL A 525 16.71 0.20 0.74
N THR A 526 16.20 1.20 1.46
CA THR A 526 16.01 2.55 0.93
C THR A 526 17.01 3.51 1.56
N THR A 527 17.58 4.41 0.77
CA THR A 527 18.53 5.43 1.24
C THR A 527 18.36 6.75 0.50
N THR A 528 19.08 7.80 0.91
CA THR A 528 19.20 9.06 0.14
C THR A 528 19.84 8.87 -1.24
N HIS A 529 20.54 7.76 -1.50
CA HIS A 529 21.25 7.54 -2.77
C HIS A 529 20.56 6.56 -3.72
N GLY A 530 19.66 5.72 -3.20
CA GLY A 530 18.97 4.74 -4.03
C GLY A 530 18.22 3.67 -3.27
N VAL A 531 17.61 2.78 -4.05
CA VAL A 531 17.10 1.48 -3.60
C VAL A 531 18.18 0.43 -3.88
N ILE A 532 18.51 -0.36 -2.86
CA ILE A 532 19.53 -1.41 -2.93
C ILE A 532 18.87 -2.73 -2.57
N ILE A 533 19.04 -3.76 -3.40
CA ILE A 533 18.56 -5.12 -3.16
C ILE A 533 19.78 -6.05 -3.20
N ASP A 534 20.01 -6.77 -2.11
CA ASP A 534 21.15 -7.68 -1.93
C ASP A 534 22.52 -7.04 -2.27
N GLY A 535 22.72 -5.80 -1.83
CA GLY A 535 23.94 -5.03 -2.10
C GLY A 535 24.05 -4.47 -3.53
N LYS A 536 23.05 -4.66 -4.40
CA LYS A 536 23.00 -4.09 -5.75
C LYS A 536 22.04 -2.92 -5.81
N GLN A 537 22.52 -1.78 -6.27
CA GLN A 537 21.66 -0.61 -6.49
C GLN A 537 20.76 -0.85 -7.70
N VAL A 538 19.44 -0.83 -7.48
CA VAL A 538 18.43 -1.04 -8.53
C VAL A 538 17.74 0.26 -8.96
N VAL A 539 17.73 1.27 -8.09
CA VAL A 539 17.22 2.61 -8.39
C VAL A 539 18.21 3.64 -7.85
N LYS A 540 18.51 4.67 -8.64
CA LYS A 540 19.38 5.79 -8.24
C LYS A 540 18.55 7.04 -7.93
N GLY A 541 18.98 7.81 -6.93
CA GLY A 541 18.36 9.08 -6.51
C GLY A 541 17.85 9.05 -5.08
N ASP A 542 17.24 10.15 -4.62
CA ASP A 542 16.65 10.22 -3.28
C ASP A 542 15.47 9.25 -3.16
N CYS A 543 15.72 8.15 -2.45
CA CYS A 543 14.82 7.02 -2.33
C CYS A 543 14.25 6.89 -0.91
N THR A 544 14.14 7.98 -0.16
CA THR A 544 13.72 7.98 1.27
C THR A 544 12.20 8.10 1.49
N GLY A 545 11.40 7.78 0.47
CA GLY A 545 9.95 7.98 0.46
C GLY A 545 9.13 6.76 0.01
N TYR A 546 7.82 6.96 -0.05
CA TYR A 546 6.81 5.90 -0.27
C TYR A 546 7.13 4.96 -1.44
N TRP A 547 7.41 5.49 -2.63
CA TRP A 547 7.60 4.67 -3.83
C TRP A 547 8.84 3.79 -3.79
N SER A 548 9.91 4.25 -3.14
CA SER A 548 11.14 3.49 -2.97
C SER A 548 10.96 2.36 -1.96
N ALA A 549 10.29 2.64 -0.84
CA ALA A 549 9.92 1.60 0.10
C ALA A 549 8.95 0.58 -0.53
N ARG A 550 8.00 1.03 -1.37
CA ARG A 550 7.17 0.14 -2.18
C ARG A 550 7.97 -0.74 -3.13
N THR A 551 9.01 -0.20 -3.76
CA THR A 551 9.89 -0.96 -4.65
C THR A 551 10.55 -2.12 -3.89
N VAL A 552 11.03 -1.87 -2.67
CA VAL A 552 11.57 -2.91 -1.78
C VAL A 552 10.50 -3.93 -1.40
N LEU A 553 9.35 -3.48 -0.88
CA LEU A 553 8.29 -4.35 -0.36
C LEU A 553 7.57 -5.16 -1.46
N ALA A 554 7.63 -4.73 -2.71
CA ALA A 554 7.10 -5.46 -3.86
C ALA A 554 8.12 -6.41 -4.50
N SER A 555 9.38 -6.40 -4.06
CA SER A 555 10.40 -7.26 -4.64
C SER A 555 10.31 -8.69 -4.08
N PRO A 556 10.11 -9.72 -4.93
CA PRO A 556 9.83 -11.09 -4.47
C PRO A 556 11.05 -11.83 -3.87
N ASP A 557 12.24 -11.27 -3.99
CA ASP A 557 13.49 -11.82 -3.44
C ASP A 557 13.82 -11.26 -2.05
N VAL A 558 13.25 -10.12 -1.66
CA VAL A 558 13.57 -9.47 -0.38
C VAL A 558 12.98 -10.25 0.79
N GLU A 559 13.83 -10.68 1.71
CA GLU A 559 13.45 -11.39 2.94
C GLU A 559 13.43 -10.49 4.17
N PHE A 560 14.11 -9.35 4.13
CA PHE A 560 14.22 -8.38 5.22
C PHE A 560 14.36 -6.96 4.67
N ALA A 561 13.58 -6.00 5.17
CA ALA A 561 13.63 -4.62 4.72
C ALA A 561 14.26 -3.68 5.77
N VAL A 562 15.17 -2.81 5.34
CA VAL A 562 15.71 -1.72 6.16
C VAL A 562 15.44 -0.40 5.45
N LEU A 563 14.47 0.36 5.95
CA LEU A 563 13.87 1.48 5.23
C LEU A 563 14.25 2.82 5.85
N GLU A 564 15.13 3.59 5.18
CA GLU A 564 15.28 5.01 5.48
C GLU A 564 13.99 5.76 5.13
N THR A 565 13.43 6.46 6.12
CA THR A 565 12.17 7.19 6.01
C THR A 565 12.38 8.66 6.37
N ALA A 566 12.38 9.54 5.36
CA ALA A 566 12.57 10.98 5.56
C ALA A 566 11.25 11.73 5.77
N ARG A 567 11.32 12.95 6.34
CA ARG A 567 10.14 13.83 6.56
C ARG A 567 9.33 14.01 5.28
N GLY A 568 10.02 14.21 4.15
CA GLY A 568 9.40 14.50 2.87
C GLY A 568 8.59 13.31 2.35
N GLY A 569 9.06 12.08 2.58
CA GLY A 569 8.32 10.86 2.26
C GLY A 569 7.01 10.77 3.02
N ILE A 570 7.08 10.95 4.35
CA ILE A 570 5.93 10.90 5.25
C ILE A 570 4.90 11.99 4.89
N LEU A 571 5.34 13.24 4.73
CA LEU A 571 4.45 14.37 4.44
C LEU A 571 3.81 14.32 3.05
N LYS A 572 4.51 13.78 2.05
CA LYS A 572 4.00 13.76 0.67
C LYS A 572 3.05 12.60 0.41
N ARG A 573 3.27 11.45 1.07
CA ARG A 573 2.58 10.19 0.72
C ARG A 573 2.28 9.26 1.90
N GLY A 574 2.71 9.55 3.12
CA GLY A 574 2.66 8.61 4.25
C GLY A 574 3.68 7.46 4.11
N LEU A 575 3.58 6.48 5.02
CA LEU A 575 4.41 5.27 4.99
C LEU A 575 3.94 4.29 3.91
N ALA A 576 4.88 3.52 3.35
CA ALA A 576 4.62 2.49 2.33
C ALA A 576 4.13 1.15 2.90
N PHE A 577 4.16 1.04 4.21
CA PHE A 577 3.77 -0.11 5.00
C PHE A 577 2.81 0.37 6.09
N ASP A 578 1.91 -0.51 6.50
CA ASP A 578 0.97 -0.30 7.59
C ASP A 578 1.63 -0.49 8.97
N ARG A 579 2.61 -1.40 9.07
CA ARG A 579 3.45 -1.58 10.26
C ARG A 579 4.89 -1.97 9.92
N CYS A 580 5.80 -1.68 10.83
CA CYS A 580 7.16 -2.20 10.87
C CYS A 580 7.41 -2.97 12.18
N ASP A 581 8.44 -3.81 12.21
CA ASP A 581 8.81 -4.55 13.42
C ASP A 581 9.54 -3.61 14.37
N VAL A 582 10.52 -2.87 13.85
CA VAL A 582 11.34 -1.93 14.63
C VAL A 582 11.31 -0.54 14.02
N GLY A 583 10.84 0.44 14.80
CA GLY A 583 10.90 1.86 14.44
C GLY A 583 12.08 2.55 15.14
N VAL A 584 12.96 3.21 14.39
CA VAL A 584 14.17 3.87 14.92
C VAL A 584 14.07 5.38 14.75
N VAL A 585 14.30 6.13 15.82
CA VAL A 585 14.42 7.60 15.80
C VAL A 585 15.78 8.01 16.36
N LEU A 586 16.65 8.53 15.49
CA LEU A 586 18.04 8.85 15.84
C LEU A 586 18.21 10.17 16.59
N ASN A 587 17.50 11.20 16.13
CA ASN A 587 17.55 12.57 16.65
C ASN A 587 16.51 13.46 15.93
N VAL A 588 16.16 14.58 16.56
CA VAL A 588 15.31 15.64 16.01
C VAL A 588 15.99 16.99 16.22
N ALA A 589 16.65 17.47 15.16
CA ALA A 589 17.27 18.79 15.12
C ALA A 589 16.61 19.67 14.04
N ALA A 590 16.79 20.99 14.17
CA ALA A 590 16.31 21.98 13.20
C ALA A 590 16.84 21.68 11.79
N ASP A 591 15.92 21.36 10.88
CA ASP A 591 16.20 21.09 9.48
C ASP A 591 14.90 21.20 8.68
N HIS A 592 14.96 21.80 7.49
CA HIS A 592 13.79 22.03 6.62
C HIS A 592 12.60 22.73 7.32
N LEU A 593 12.86 23.65 8.26
CA LEU A 593 11.82 24.45 8.91
C LEU A 593 11.30 25.55 7.97
N GLY A 594 10.00 25.86 8.06
CA GLY A 594 9.28 26.75 7.14
C GLY A 594 8.84 26.12 5.82
N LEU A 595 9.04 24.80 5.64
CA LEU A 595 8.68 24.06 4.42
C LEU A 595 7.55 23.07 4.70
N ASP A 596 6.65 22.86 3.74
CA ASP A 596 5.59 21.84 3.79
C ASP A 596 4.68 21.90 5.05
N GLY A 597 4.59 23.06 5.72
CA GLY A 597 3.81 23.25 6.94
C GLY A 597 4.49 22.77 8.23
N ILE A 598 5.82 22.67 8.24
CA ILE A 598 6.62 22.35 9.42
C ILE A 598 7.40 23.60 9.80
N ASP A 599 7.01 24.26 10.89
CA ASP A 599 7.57 25.56 11.28
C ASP A 599 8.52 25.44 12.48
N THR A 600 8.32 24.42 13.30
CA THR A 600 9.06 24.17 14.55
C THR A 600 9.74 22.81 14.59
N VAL A 601 10.69 22.62 15.50
CA VAL A 601 11.36 21.33 15.71
C VAL A 601 10.37 20.31 16.29
N GLU A 602 9.41 20.77 17.08
CA GLU A 602 8.30 19.99 17.61
C GLU A 602 7.39 19.46 16.49
N ASP A 603 7.09 20.27 15.47
CA ASP A 603 6.37 19.80 14.28
C ASP A 603 7.15 18.70 13.56
N LEU A 604 8.47 18.86 13.45
CA LEU A 604 9.33 17.83 12.87
C LEU A 604 9.33 16.53 13.70
N ALA A 605 9.30 16.64 15.03
CA ALA A 605 9.14 15.50 15.93
C ALA A 605 7.80 14.78 15.69
N GLN A 606 6.70 15.52 15.48
CA GLN A 606 5.40 14.94 15.16
C GLN A 606 5.42 14.15 13.85
N VAL A 607 6.11 14.65 12.82
CA VAL A 607 6.29 13.93 11.55
C VAL A 607 7.09 12.64 11.76
N LYS A 608 8.21 12.73 12.46
CA LYS A 608 9.09 11.57 12.72
C LYS A 608 8.41 10.51 13.59
N ALA A 609 7.55 10.92 14.51
CA ALA A 609 6.80 10.03 15.39
C ALA A 609 5.92 9.02 14.63
N VAL A 610 5.54 9.29 13.37
CA VAL A 610 4.79 8.32 12.55
C VAL A 610 5.52 6.97 12.45
N VAL A 611 6.87 6.97 12.40
CA VAL A 611 7.67 5.74 12.33
C VAL A 611 7.55 4.87 13.59
N PRO A 612 7.88 5.36 14.81
CA PRO A 612 7.72 4.55 16.02
C PRO A 612 6.26 4.23 16.35
N MET A 613 5.29 5.06 15.95
CA MET A 613 3.86 4.74 16.14
C MET A 613 3.37 3.60 15.23
N SER A 614 4.11 3.28 14.16
CA SER A 614 3.84 2.14 13.29
C SER A 614 4.70 0.92 13.63
N ALA A 615 5.44 0.93 14.73
CA ALA A 615 6.21 -0.23 15.19
C ALA A 615 5.31 -1.24 15.92
N SER A 616 5.61 -2.53 15.76
CA SER A 616 4.82 -3.63 16.33
C SER A 616 5.58 -4.52 17.31
N ARG A 617 6.92 -4.42 17.33
CA ARG A 617 7.76 -5.20 18.24
C ARG A 617 8.61 -4.31 19.14
N ALA A 618 9.34 -3.35 18.56
CA ALA A 618 10.14 -2.43 19.36
C ALA A 618 10.30 -1.04 18.73
N VAL A 619 10.60 -0.05 19.56
CA VAL A 619 11.04 1.28 19.15
C VAL A 619 12.39 1.60 19.75
N VAL A 620 13.31 2.09 18.91
CA VAL A 620 14.66 2.48 19.31
C VAL A 620 14.73 4.00 19.35
N LEU A 621 14.99 4.55 20.53
CA LEU A 621 14.96 5.99 20.79
C LEU A 621 16.30 6.46 21.38
N ASN A 622 16.71 7.66 21.00
CA ASN A 622 17.88 8.31 21.60
C ASN A 622 17.55 8.84 23.01
N ALA A 623 18.24 8.37 24.04
CA ALA A 623 18.05 8.80 25.43
C ALA A 623 18.56 10.22 25.70
N GLU A 624 19.38 10.77 24.81
CA GLU A 624 19.94 12.13 24.92
C GLU A 624 19.11 13.18 24.20
N ASP A 625 18.09 12.76 23.42
CA ASP A 625 17.21 13.66 22.70
C ASP A 625 15.83 13.73 23.38
N PRO A 626 15.47 14.85 24.04
CA PRO A 626 14.21 14.97 24.77
C PRO A 626 12.97 14.76 23.90
N LEU A 627 13.03 15.11 22.61
CA LEU A 627 11.91 14.92 21.68
C LEU A 627 11.76 13.44 21.32
N CYS A 628 12.86 12.70 21.20
CA CYS A 628 12.81 11.24 21.05
C CYS A 628 12.24 10.58 22.29
N VAL A 629 12.73 10.93 23.49
CA VAL A 629 12.22 10.42 24.78
C VAL A 629 10.72 10.72 24.94
N ALA A 630 10.26 11.90 24.53
CA ALA A 630 8.84 12.26 24.59
C ALA A 630 7.95 11.36 23.73
N MET A 631 8.47 10.76 22.64
CA MET A 631 7.71 9.83 21.80
C MET A 631 7.35 8.54 22.53
N ALA A 632 8.16 8.09 23.49
CA ALA A 632 7.94 6.87 24.26
C ALA A 632 6.54 6.82 24.92
N ARG A 633 6.01 7.97 25.35
CA ARG A 633 4.68 8.08 25.99
C ARG A 633 3.50 7.76 25.06
N ARG A 634 3.74 7.77 23.75
CA ARG A 634 2.71 7.54 22.72
C ARG A 634 2.78 6.13 22.14
N VAL A 635 3.86 5.41 22.42
CA VAL A 635 4.10 4.06 21.93
C VAL A 635 3.06 3.12 22.55
N HIS A 636 2.57 2.16 21.75
CA HIS A 636 1.62 1.18 22.24
C HIS A 636 2.23 0.37 23.40
N PRO A 637 1.50 0.08 24.50
CA PRO A 637 2.07 -0.60 25.67
C PRO A 637 2.74 -1.96 25.39
N ASP A 638 2.26 -2.68 24.38
CA ASP A 638 2.82 -3.99 23.97
C ASP A 638 4.09 -3.87 23.10
N VAL A 639 4.48 -2.66 22.71
CA VAL A 639 5.66 -2.40 21.90
C VAL A 639 6.81 -2.01 22.82
N GLU A 640 7.90 -2.76 22.72
CA GLU A 640 9.06 -2.57 23.57
C GLU A 640 9.78 -1.25 23.28
N ILE A 641 10.17 -0.52 24.31
CA ILE A 641 11.06 0.64 24.16
C ILE A 641 12.50 0.17 24.40
N VAL A 642 13.41 0.57 23.50
CA VAL A 642 14.85 0.34 23.63
C VAL A 642 15.54 1.68 23.51
N TYR A 643 16.31 2.07 24.52
CA TYR A 643 17.08 3.31 24.47
C TYR A 643 18.50 3.08 23.94
N PHE A 644 19.06 4.10 23.31
CA PHE A 644 20.50 4.17 23.09
C PHE A 644 21.10 5.48 23.59
N SER A 645 22.36 5.45 24.05
CA SER A 645 23.05 6.61 24.61
C SER A 645 24.58 6.53 24.42
N MET A 646 25.20 7.64 24.09
CA MET A 646 26.65 7.84 24.18
C MET A 646 27.15 7.94 25.62
N GLU A 647 26.28 8.17 26.60
CA GLU A 647 26.64 8.30 28.02
C GLU A 647 26.02 7.18 28.87
N ALA A 648 26.85 6.35 29.49
CA ALA A 648 26.42 5.20 30.31
C ALA A 648 25.69 5.62 31.61
N ASP A 649 25.89 6.84 32.08
CA ASP A 649 25.28 7.40 33.28
C ASP A 649 24.05 8.29 32.98
N ASN A 650 23.56 8.27 31.73
CA ASN A 650 22.35 9.00 31.35
C ASN A 650 21.15 8.61 32.25
N PRO A 651 20.49 9.57 32.94
CA PRO A 651 19.43 9.23 33.90
C PRO A 651 18.20 8.54 33.29
N ILE A 652 17.88 8.80 32.02
CA ILE A 652 16.77 8.15 31.31
C ILE A 652 17.13 6.69 31.02
N LEU A 653 18.36 6.47 30.54
CA LEU A 653 18.91 5.13 30.29
C LEU A 653 18.92 4.29 31.57
N LEU A 654 19.51 4.81 32.65
CA LEU A 654 19.65 4.09 33.92
C LEU A 654 18.30 3.69 34.49
N ARG A 655 17.35 4.62 34.57
CA ARG A 655 15.99 4.32 35.02
C ARG A 655 15.33 3.24 34.17
N HIS A 656 15.49 3.32 32.85
CA HIS A 656 14.91 2.33 31.95
C HIS A 656 15.48 0.93 32.18
N LEU A 657 16.78 0.81 32.40
CA LEU A 657 17.43 -0.47 32.74
C LEU A 657 16.96 -1.00 34.11
N GLU A 658 16.84 -0.12 35.11
CA GLU A 658 16.29 -0.47 36.44
C GLU A 658 14.85 -1.01 36.36
N GLU A 659 14.06 -0.51 35.41
CA GLU A 659 12.68 -0.91 35.16
C GLU A 659 12.53 -2.20 34.32
N GLY A 660 13.62 -2.88 33.95
CA GLY A 660 13.55 -4.10 33.13
C GLY A 660 13.83 -3.89 31.64
N GLY A 661 14.04 -2.65 31.20
CA GLY A 661 14.20 -2.27 29.81
C GLY A 661 15.51 -2.76 29.18
N ARG A 662 15.58 -2.73 27.84
CA ARG A 662 16.80 -3.03 27.08
C ARG A 662 17.41 -1.75 26.53
N ALA A 663 18.74 -1.74 26.40
CA ALA A 663 19.44 -0.59 25.85
C ALA A 663 20.75 -0.93 25.14
N SER A 664 21.26 0.05 24.40
CA SER A 664 22.59 0.03 23.78
C SER A 664 23.32 1.32 24.12
N TYR A 665 24.44 1.25 24.84
CA TYR A 665 25.14 2.45 25.27
C TYR A 665 26.66 2.33 25.16
N LEU A 666 27.35 3.47 25.15
CA LEU A 666 28.80 3.53 25.12
C LEU A 666 29.36 3.46 26.55
N GLN A 667 30.27 2.52 26.80
CA GLN A 667 31.01 2.43 28.06
C GLN A 667 32.43 1.95 27.77
N ASP A 668 33.43 2.59 28.38
CA ASP A 668 34.85 2.22 28.25
C ASP A 668 35.31 2.05 26.79
N ASN A 669 34.87 2.96 25.90
CA ASN A 669 35.11 2.92 24.45
C ASN A 669 34.62 1.62 23.78
N ALA A 670 33.53 1.05 24.27
CA ALA A 670 32.88 -0.08 23.65
C ALA A 670 31.36 0.10 23.62
N ILE A 671 30.75 -0.41 22.55
CA ILE A 671 29.30 -0.55 22.47
C ILE A 671 28.89 -1.69 23.38
N VAL A 672 28.04 -1.39 24.36
CA VAL A 672 27.45 -2.34 25.30
C VAL A 672 25.97 -2.47 24.97
N VAL A 673 25.48 -3.70 24.86
CA VAL A 673 24.04 -3.97 24.92
C VAL A 673 23.68 -4.53 26.27
N ALA A 674 22.56 -4.08 26.81
CA ALA A 674 22.13 -4.49 28.13
C ALA A 674 20.62 -4.72 28.22
N ASP A 675 20.25 -5.57 29.16
CA ASP A 675 18.95 -5.64 29.80
C ASP A 675 19.12 -5.51 31.32
N ALA A 676 18.05 -5.61 32.10
CA ALA A 676 18.12 -5.46 33.56
C ALA A 676 19.02 -6.49 34.28
N THR A 677 19.38 -7.59 33.64
CA THR A 677 20.16 -8.69 34.22
C THR A 677 21.52 -8.88 33.57
N TYR A 678 21.71 -8.38 32.36
CA TYR A 678 22.84 -8.71 31.53
C TYR A 678 23.41 -7.46 30.86
N HIS A 679 24.72 -7.24 31.03
CA HIS A 679 25.47 -6.19 30.34
C HIS A 679 26.59 -6.87 29.54
N GLN A 680 26.56 -6.72 28.22
CA GLN A 680 27.58 -7.30 27.35
C GLN A 680 28.20 -6.27 26.44
N GLN A 681 29.52 -6.21 26.52
CA GLN A 681 30.35 -5.55 25.54
C GLN A 681 30.25 -6.28 24.19
N LEU A 682 29.75 -5.60 23.16
CA LEU A 682 29.65 -6.14 21.79
C LEU A 682 30.94 -5.95 21.01
N VAL A 683 31.38 -4.70 20.90
CA VAL A 683 32.49 -4.31 20.02
C VAL A 683 33.14 -3.05 20.56
N ARG A 684 34.47 -3.00 20.47
CA ARG A 684 35.23 -1.79 20.77
C ARG A 684 35.08 -0.78 19.64
N VAL A 685 34.93 0.50 19.98
CA VAL A 685 34.72 1.54 18.96
C VAL A 685 35.88 1.60 17.97
N GLU A 686 37.10 1.30 18.41
CA GLU A 686 38.30 1.27 17.56
C GLU A 686 38.27 0.14 16.53
N SER A 687 37.49 -0.92 16.76
CA SER A 687 37.30 -2.02 15.81
C SER A 687 36.23 -1.73 14.76
N MET A 688 35.52 -0.61 14.86
CA MET A 688 34.52 -0.16 13.89
C MET A 688 35.16 0.85 12.94
N PRO A 689 35.37 0.52 11.65
CA PRO A 689 36.07 1.40 10.72
C PRO A 689 35.45 2.80 10.60
N ILE A 690 34.12 2.88 10.64
CA ILE A 690 33.36 4.14 10.52
C ILE A 690 33.56 5.12 11.68
N THR A 691 34.13 4.69 12.80
CA THR A 691 34.36 5.58 13.96
C THR A 691 35.68 6.32 13.88
N PHE A 692 36.57 5.96 12.93
CA PHE A 692 37.90 6.54 12.79
C PHE A 692 38.72 6.48 14.10
N GLY A 693 38.70 5.31 14.73
CA GLY A 693 39.37 5.08 16.02
C GLY A 693 38.69 5.82 17.17
N GLY A 694 37.35 5.91 17.14
CA GLY A 694 36.54 6.57 18.18
C GLY A 694 36.36 8.08 18.03
N ARG A 695 36.95 8.72 17.01
CA ARG A 695 36.88 10.18 16.79
C ARG A 695 35.54 10.64 16.21
N ALA A 696 34.90 9.82 15.39
CA ALA A 696 33.58 10.12 14.83
C ALA A 696 32.48 9.72 15.82
N ARG A 697 32.25 10.53 16.85
CA ARG A 697 31.24 10.28 17.90
C ARG A 697 29.84 10.04 17.33
N TYR A 698 29.45 10.78 16.29
CA TYR A 698 28.16 10.58 15.61
C TYR A 698 28.02 9.19 14.95
N ASN A 699 29.12 8.58 14.49
CA ASN A 699 29.11 7.21 13.96
C ASN A 699 29.11 6.14 15.05
N ILE A 700 29.62 6.45 16.25
CA ILE A 700 29.39 5.62 17.43
C ILE A 700 27.90 5.62 17.77
N ALA A 701 27.26 6.79 17.82
CA ALA A 701 25.82 6.91 18.05
C ALA A 701 24.98 6.15 17.00
N ASN A 702 25.33 6.25 15.71
CA ASN A 702 24.72 5.45 14.64
C ASN A 702 24.91 3.94 14.90
N GLY A 703 26.08 3.52 15.35
CA GLY A 703 26.38 2.13 15.73
C GLY A 703 25.56 1.64 16.92
N LEU A 704 25.37 2.48 17.95
CA LEU A 704 24.54 2.18 19.11
C LEU A 704 23.08 1.96 18.72
N ALA A 705 22.52 2.85 17.89
CA ALA A 705 21.16 2.73 17.38
C ALA A 705 20.99 1.49 16.49
N ALA A 706 21.96 1.20 15.62
CA ALA A 706 21.95 -0.01 14.80
C ALA A 706 22.01 -1.29 15.66
N ALA A 707 22.87 -1.32 16.70
CA ALA A 707 22.96 -2.44 17.63
C ALA A 707 21.63 -2.68 18.36
N ALA A 708 21.01 -1.61 18.87
CA ALA A 708 19.70 -1.66 19.52
C ALA A 708 18.62 -2.21 18.57
N ALA A 709 18.55 -1.73 17.34
CA ALA A 709 17.54 -2.16 16.37
C ALA A 709 17.72 -3.61 15.90
N LEU A 710 18.97 -4.04 15.70
CA LEU A 710 19.30 -5.41 15.32
C LEU A 710 19.06 -6.39 16.47
N MET A 711 19.42 -6.04 17.70
CA MET A 711 19.09 -6.82 18.90
C MET A 711 17.58 -6.95 19.06
N ALA A 712 16.84 -5.84 18.90
CA ALA A 712 15.39 -5.85 18.93
C ALA A 712 14.82 -6.74 17.81
N SER A 713 15.46 -6.80 16.64
CA SER A 713 15.08 -7.68 15.53
C SER A 713 15.50 -9.15 15.69
N GLY A 714 16.15 -9.52 16.80
CA GLY A 714 16.53 -10.89 17.12
C GLY A 714 17.88 -11.35 16.55
N PHE A 715 18.72 -10.44 16.07
CA PHE A 715 20.09 -10.78 15.68
C PHE A 715 20.96 -11.07 16.90
N THR A 716 21.86 -12.04 16.75
CA THR A 716 22.79 -12.42 17.84
C THR A 716 23.88 -11.37 18.02
N ASN A 717 24.42 -11.28 19.23
CA ASN A 717 25.51 -10.37 19.57
C ASN A 717 26.74 -10.54 18.66
N LEU A 718 27.04 -11.78 18.24
CA LEU A 718 28.12 -12.06 17.28
C LEU A 718 27.83 -11.49 15.89
N GLN A 719 26.61 -11.65 15.38
CA GLN A 719 26.21 -11.08 14.09
C GLN A 719 26.28 -9.56 14.12
N ILE A 720 25.78 -8.94 15.19
CA ILE A 720 25.82 -7.49 15.40
C ILE A 720 27.28 -7.00 15.44
N ALA A 721 28.12 -7.58 16.31
CA ALA A 721 29.52 -7.19 16.42
C ALA A 721 30.28 -7.36 15.08
N THR A 722 30.02 -8.44 14.34
CA THR A 722 30.61 -8.68 13.02
C THR A 722 30.19 -7.62 12.01
N GLY A 723 28.89 -7.30 11.94
CA GLY A 723 28.36 -6.27 11.06
C GLY A 723 28.96 -4.88 11.35
N LEU A 724 29.02 -4.51 12.63
CA LEU A 724 29.61 -3.25 13.08
C LEU A 724 31.11 -3.14 12.78
N SER A 725 31.85 -4.24 12.90
CA SER A 725 33.31 -4.26 12.69
C SER A 725 33.74 -4.34 11.23
N THR A 726 32.84 -4.74 10.32
CA THR A 726 33.16 -4.96 8.90
C THR A 726 32.55 -3.93 7.96
N PHE A 727 31.64 -3.09 8.44
CA PHE A 727 31.08 -2.00 7.65
C PHE A 727 32.10 -0.86 7.49
N VAL A 728 32.23 -0.37 6.26
CA VAL A 728 33.17 0.69 5.88
C VAL A 728 32.42 1.88 5.27
N SER A 729 32.97 3.08 5.43
CA SER A 729 32.40 4.31 4.87
C SER A 729 33.26 4.82 3.70
N ASP A 730 33.10 4.21 2.53
CA ASP A 730 33.80 4.56 1.30
C ASP A 730 32.85 5.06 0.20
N GLY A 731 33.42 5.45 -0.95
CA GLY A 731 32.65 5.99 -2.08
C GLY A 731 31.65 5.02 -2.73
N LYS A 732 31.69 3.72 -2.37
CA LYS A 732 30.79 2.69 -2.90
C LYS A 732 29.74 2.28 -1.89
N SER A 733 30.15 2.06 -0.65
CA SER A 733 29.33 1.48 0.42
C SER A 733 28.53 2.54 1.19
N ASN A 734 29.08 3.75 1.35
CA ASN A 734 28.42 4.86 2.04
C ASN A 734 28.90 6.21 1.45
N PRO A 735 28.56 6.49 0.18
CA PRO A 735 29.05 7.68 -0.51
C PRO A 735 28.63 8.97 0.20
N LEU A 736 29.53 9.95 0.19
CA LEU A 736 29.31 11.29 0.77
C LEU A 736 29.01 11.26 2.27
N ARG A 737 29.51 10.26 3.00
CA ARG A 737 29.37 10.15 4.46
C ARG A 737 30.75 9.89 5.05
N THR A 738 31.46 10.96 5.35
CA THR A 738 32.80 10.94 5.94
C THR A 738 33.75 10.06 5.11
N ASN A 739 33.78 10.28 3.79
CA ASN A 739 34.76 9.59 2.94
C ASN A 739 36.09 10.34 3.03
N VAL A 740 37.14 9.64 3.44
CA VAL A 740 38.45 10.24 3.72
C VAL A 740 39.44 9.87 2.62
N PHE A 741 40.11 10.89 2.07
CA PHE A 741 41.10 10.77 1.02
C PHE A 741 42.40 11.48 1.41
N ASP A 742 43.50 11.08 0.80
CA ASP A 742 44.77 11.80 0.84
C ASP A 742 44.95 12.58 -0.47
N VAL A 743 45.26 13.88 -0.35
CA VAL A 743 45.65 14.73 -1.48
C VAL A 743 46.94 15.44 -1.08
N ARG A 744 48.08 15.01 -1.62
CA ARG A 744 49.40 15.61 -1.35
C ARG A 744 49.78 15.67 0.15
N GLY A 745 49.29 14.73 0.95
CA GLY A 745 49.52 14.73 2.41
C GLY A 745 48.55 15.62 3.21
N VAL A 746 47.52 16.16 2.56
CA VAL A 746 46.34 16.77 3.21
C VAL A 746 45.28 15.70 3.36
N THR A 747 44.70 15.59 4.56
CA THR A 747 43.56 14.69 4.79
C THR A 747 42.28 15.38 4.35
N VAL A 748 41.63 14.87 3.31
CA VAL A 748 40.39 15.44 2.77
C VAL A 748 39.20 14.59 3.18
N ILE A 749 38.24 15.19 3.86
CA ILE A 749 36.99 14.55 4.29
C ILE A 749 35.86 15.09 3.41
N VAL A 750 35.19 14.22 2.67
CA VAL A 750 34.00 14.57 1.89
C VAL A 750 32.74 14.06 2.59
N ASP A 751 31.81 14.98 2.88
CA ASP A 751 30.59 14.69 3.65
C ASP A 751 29.34 15.42 3.10
N TYR A 752 28.17 15.01 3.56
CA TYR A 752 26.85 15.54 3.21
C TYR A 752 26.25 16.43 4.31
N ALA A 753 27.02 16.76 5.35
CA ALA A 753 26.65 17.75 6.35
C ALA A 753 26.13 19.04 5.68
N HIS A 754 24.94 19.49 6.09
CA HIS A 754 24.24 20.62 5.48
C HIS A 754 23.38 21.40 6.48
N ASN A 755 23.53 21.13 7.79
CA ASN A 755 22.84 21.82 8.87
C ASN A 755 23.82 22.07 10.03
N PRO A 756 23.54 23.03 10.92
CA PRO A 756 24.47 23.40 11.99
C PRO A 756 24.93 22.22 12.85
N ALA A 757 24.02 21.33 13.26
CA ALA A 757 24.36 20.17 14.08
C ALA A 757 25.33 19.21 13.37
N ALA A 758 25.19 19.01 12.06
CA ALA A 758 26.09 18.18 11.28
C ALA A 758 27.49 18.83 11.13
N TYR A 759 27.55 20.16 10.95
CA TYR A 759 28.82 20.89 10.88
C TYR A 759 29.60 20.87 12.19
N ALA A 760 28.92 21.03 13.32
CA ALA A 760 29.53 20.91 14.64
C ALA A 760 30.14 19.52 14.84
N ALA A 761 29.38 18.45 14.57
CA ALA A 761 29.84 17.08 14.72
C ALA A 761 31.01 16.73 13.77
N LEU A 762 31.00 17.26 12.54
CA LEU A 762 32.04 17.01 11.55
C LEU A 762 33.34 17.76 11.87
N SER A 763 33.24 19.02 12.31
CA SER A 763 34.42 19.81 12.72
C SER A 763 35.09 19.23 13.98
N GLU A 764 34.31 18.78 14.97
CA GLU A 764 34.82 18.08 16.16
C GLU A 764 35.61 16.82 15.78
N MET A 765 35.04 15.99 14.90
CA MET A 765 35.68 14.77 14.41
C MET A 765 36.96 15.08 13.61
N ALA A 766 36.91 16.06 12.71
CA ALA A 766 38.04 16.46 11.89
C ALA A 766 39.20 17.01 12.73
N ARG A 767 38.90 17.81 13.76
CA ARG A 767 39.89 18.32 14.73
C ARG A 767 40.59 17.21 15.50
N GLY A 768 39.88 16.11 15.77
CA GLY A 768 40.45 14.94 16.45
C GLY A 768 41.39 14.09 15.59
N LEU A 769 41.37 14.24 14.26
CA LEU A 769 42.18 13.41 13.35
C LEU A 769 43.64 13.82 13.30
N LEU A 770 43.94 15.13 13.21
CA LEU A 770 45.30 15.65 13.07
C LEU A 770 45.46 17.01 13.76
N PRO A 771 46.68 17.38 14.20
CA PRO A 771 46.94 18.64 14.91
C PRO A 771 47.14 19.86 13.99
N GLY A 772 47.03 19.69 12.66
CA GLY A 772 47.22 20.76 11.68
C GLY A 772 46.04 21.73 11.62
N GLN A 773 46.08 22.63 10.63
CA GLN A 773 44.99 23.55 10.33
C GLN A 773 43.76 22.78 9.82
N LEU A 774 42.57 23.25 10.17
CA LEU A 774 41.30 22.70 9.72
C LEU A 774 40.59 23.69 8.79
N VAL A 775 40.54 23.35 7.51
CA VAL A 775 39.91 24.16 6.46
C VAL A 775 38.52 23.61 6.13
N GLY A 776 37.48 24.44 6.21
CA GLY A 776 36.11 24.07 5.91
C GLY A 776 35.63 24.65 4.59
N ILE A 777 35.22 23.80 3.66
CA ILE A 777 34.48 24.18 2.46
C ILE A 777 33.01 23.86 2.70
N VAL A 778 32.22 24.89 2.96
CA VAL A 778 30.87 24.75 3.51
C VAL A 778 29.82 25.49 2.70
N THR A 779 28.58 25.07 2.85
CA THR A 779 27.41 25.71 2.24
C THR A 779 26.13 25.17 2.89
N ALA A 780 24.98 25.72 2.51
CA ALA A 780 23.69 25.10 2.74
C ALA A 780 22.74 25.36 1.56
N PRO A 781 21.71 24.53 1.37
CA PRO A 781 20.70 24.75 0.33
C PRO A 781 19.98 26.10 0.48
N GLY A 782 19.67 26.77 -0.64
CA GLY A 782 19.06 28.10 -0.62
C GLY A 782 17.60 28.15 -0.13
N ASP A 783 16.91 27.00 -0.01
CA ASP A 783 15.55 26.87 0.52
C ASP A 783 15.48 26.86 2.06
N ARG A 784 16.61 27.11 2.74
CA ARG A 784 16.68 27.30 4.19
C ARG A 784 16.28 28.72 4.59
N ARG A 785 15.78 28.87 5.81
CA ARG A 785 15.43 30.20 6.36
C ARG A 785 16.72 30.98 6.60
N ASP A 786 16.63 32.30 6.51
CA ASP A 786 17.78 33.18 6.72
C ASP A 786 18.47 32.93 8.07
N ALA A 787 17.68 32.75 9.12
CA ALA A 787 18.19 32.44 10.45
C ALA A 787 19.00 31.12 10.51
N ASP A 788 18.60 30.10 9.74
CA ASP A 788 19.31 28.81 9.70
C ASP A 788 20.64 28.92 8.93
N LEU A 789 20.68 29.75 7.88
CA LEU A 789 21.89 30.03 7.10
C LEU A 789 22.91 30.82 7.93
N VAL A 790 22.45 31.85 8.64
CA VAL A 790 23.31 32.61 9.56
C VAL A 790 23.83 31.71 10.68
N GLU A 791 22.99 30.86 11.26
CA GLU A 791 23.44 29.93 12.32
C GLU A 791 24.46 28.91 11.80
N THR A 792 24.30 28.44 10.56
CA THR A 792 25.31 27.58 9.91
C THR A 792 26.66 28.29 9.84
N GLY A 793 26.67 29.58 9.48
CA GLY A 793 27.86 30.43 9.51
C GLY A 793 28.54 30.47 10.87
N ARG A 794 27.77 30.73 11.92
CA ARG A 794 28.29 30.80 13.31
C ARG A 794 28.95 29.50 13.73
N VAL A 795 28.27 28.37 13.50
CA VAL A 795 28.79 27.05 13.89
C VAL A 795 30.05 26.70 13.11
N CYS A 796 30.07 26.97 11.80
CA CYS A 796 31.25 26.72 10.99
C CYS A 796 32.44 27.58 11.43
N ALA A 797 32.25 28.87 11.67
CA ALA A 797 33.33 29.75 12.11
C ALA A 797 33.90 29.40 13.50
N ALA A 798 33.09 28.79 14.37
CA ALA A 798 33.56 28.28 15.66
C ALA A 798 34.38 26.98 15.53
N GLY A 799 34.15 26.19 14.46
CA GLY A 799 34.74 24.87 14.28
C GLY A 799 35.97 24.84 13.37
N PHE A 800 36.02 25.68 12.34
CA PHE A 800 37.05 25.70 11.29
C PHE A 800 38.00 26.91 11.46
N ASP A 801 39.28 26.72 11.12
CA ASP A 801 40.28 27.81 11.18
C ASP A 801 40.21 28.72 9.94
N GLU A 802 39.90 28.12 8.79
CA GLU A 802 39.69 28.77 7.50
C GLU A 802 38.34 28.32 6.94
N LEU A 803 37.56 29.25 6.39
CA LEU A 803 36.24 28.95 5.86
C LEU A 803 36.08 29.43 4.42
N VAL A 804 35.82 28.49 3.51
CA VAL A 804 35.44 28.78 2.12
C VAL A 804 33.95 28.49 1.95
N VAL A 805 33.17 29.52 1.68
CA VAL A 805 31.71 29.39 1.50
C VAL A 805 31.38 29.45 0.01
N TYR A 806 30.66 28.43 -0.46
CA TYR A 806 30.27 28.29 -1.87
C TYR A 806 28.77 28.18 -2.08
N GLU A 807 28.31 28.39 -3.31
CA GLU A 807 26.88 28.26 -3.64
C GLU A 807 26.54 26.80 -3.98
N SER A 808 25.56 26.25 -3.27
CA SER A 808 24.99 24.94 -3.61
C SER A 808 23.84 25.09 -4.63
N ALA A 809 22.69 24.47 -4.35
CA ALA A 809 21.49 24.69 -5.15
C ALA A 809 20.70 25.90 -4.60
N SER A 810 20.49 26.91 -5.44
CA SER A 810 19.83 28.17 -5.05
C SER A 810 18.37 27.97 -4.61
N ARG A 811 17.66 26.98 -5.17
CA ARG A 811 16.29 26.56 -4.81
C ARG A 811 15.29 27.72 -4.63
N GLY A 812 15.38 28.71 -5.51
CA GLY A 812 14.47 29.86 -5.53
C GLY A 812 14.98 31.11 -4.80
N ARG A 813 16.10 31.02 -4.08
CA ARG A 813 16.85 32.18 -3.56
C ARG A 813 17.76 32.75 -4.67
N ALA A 814 18.12 34.04 -4.60
CA ALA A 814 19.08 34.60 -5.55
C ALA A 814 20.48 34.01 -5.31
N VAL A 815 21.22 33.81 -6.39
CA VAL A 815 22.56 33.20 -6.36
C VAL A 815 23.51 34.10 -5.56
N GLY A 816 24.19 33.51 -4.57
CA GLY A 816 25.09 34.23 -3.67
C GLY A 816 24.46 34.67 -2.36
N ASP A 817 23.13 34.87 -2.28
CA ASP A 817 22.49 35.32 -1.04
C ASP A 817 22.67 34.30 0.11
N ALA A 818 22.63 33.00 -0.21
CA ALA A 818 22.84 31.96 0.80
C ALA A 818 24.27 32.02 1.36
N VAL A 819 25.24 32.21 0.47
CA VAL A 819 26.66 32.39 0.80
C VAL A 819 26.85 33.61 1.69
N ASP A 820 26.25 34.74 1.32
CA ASP A 820 26.39 36.00 2.04
C ASP A 820 25.77 35.92 3.45
N LEU A 821 24.66 35.20 3.62
CA LEU A 821 24.07 34.96 4.95
C LEU A 821 24.93 34.04 5.83
N ILE A 822 25.53 33.01 5.25
CA ILE A 822 26.46 32.12 5.97
C ILE A 822 27.71 32.92 6.38
N LEU A 823 28.28 33.72 5.47
CA LEU A 823 29.44 34.56 5.78
C LEU A 823 29.12 35.59 6.86
N ARG A 824 27.96 36.24 6.80
CA ARG A 824 27.50 37.14 7.87
C ARG A 824 27.48 36.44 9.24
N GLY A 825 26.96 35.21 9.30
CA GLY A 825 26.97 34.43 10.54
C GLY A 825 28.38 34.11 11.03
N ALA A 826 29.30 33.81 10.11
CA ALA A 826 30.70 33.58 10.44
C ALA A 826 31.38 34.85 11.00
N GLU A 827 31.15 36.01 10.37
CA GLU A 827 31.67 37.31 10.79
C GLU A 827 31.20 37.69 12.21
N GLU A 828 29.99 37.30 12.61
CA GLU A 828 29.49 37.53 13.98
C GLU A 828 30.33 36.80 15.06
N VAL A 829 31.07 35.75 14.68
CA VAL A 829 31.90 34.95 15.60
C VAL A 829 33.36 35.38 15.57
N VAL A 830 33.96 35.51 14.38
CA VAL A 830 35.40 35.78 14.22
C VAL A 830 35.73 37.21 13.82
N GLY A 831 34.72 38.05 13.57
CA GLY A 831 34.89 39.38 12.99
C GLY A 831 35.22 39.34 11.49
N ALA A 832 35.38 40.52 10.89
CA ALA A 832 35.92 40.62 9.54
C ALA A 832 37.38 40.13 9.55
N SER A 833 37.67 39.06 8.81
CA SER A 833 38.95 38.35 8.83
C SER A 833 39.32 37.87 7.43
N ASP A 834 40.62 37.77 7.16
CA ASP A 834 41.15 37.17 5.93
C ASP A 834 40.96 35.64 5.88
N THR A 835 40.40 35.04 6.94
CA THR A 835 40.10 33.61 7.05
C THR A 835 38.70 33.22 6.52
N LEU A 836 37.93 34.20 6.05
CA LEU A 836 36.59 34.00 5.48
C LEU A 836 36.61 34.27 3.97
N HIS A 837 36.36 33.22 3.18
CA HIS A 837 36.48 33.26 1.73
C HIS A 837 35.15 33.05 1.05
N ARG A 838 34.82 33.94 0.11
CA ARG A 838 33.63 33.87 -0.73
C ARG A 838 34.00 33.35 -2.12
N GLU A 839 33.60 32.12 -2.45
CA GLU A 839 33.81 31.54 -3.78
C GLU A 839 32.58 30.75 -4.21
N LEU A 840 31.79 31.31 -5.13
CA LEU A 840 30.49 30.74 -5.50
C LEU A 840 30.61 29.42 -6.26
N GLU A 841 31.66 29.25 -7.06
CA GLU A 841 31.82 28.06 -7.89
C GLU A 841 32.47 26.91 -7.11
N VAL A 842 31.74 25.82 -6.90
CA VAL A 842 32.20 24.67 -6.09
C VAL A 842 33.60 24.15 -6.50
N GLY A 843 33.90 24.07 -7.80
CA GLY A 843 35.20 23.62 -8.27
C GLY A 843 36.33 24.56 -7.87
N LYS A 844 36.12 25.87 -7.98
CA LYS A 844 37.07 26.89 -7.52
C LYS A 844 37.20 26.92 -6.01
N ALA A 845 36.09 26.75 -5.27
CA ALA A 845 36.10 26.69 -3.81
C ALA A 845 36.94 25.51 -3.31
N ILE A 846 36.81 24.33 -3.93
CA ILE A 846 37.63 23.16 -3.64
C ILE A 846 39.12 23.44 -3.86
N ARG A 847 39.46 24.05 -5.01
CA ARG A 847 40.84 24.40 -5.32
C ARG A 847 41.41 25.45 -4.37
N LEU A 848 40.60 26.45 -3.99
CA LEU A 848 40.96 27.47 -3.02
C LEU A 848 41.22 26.86 -1.65
N GLY A 849 40.30 26.05 -1.12
CA GLY A 849 40.48 25.39 0.17
C GLY A 849 41.73 24.51 0.21
N LEU A 850 42.01 23.76 -0.86
CA LEU A 850 43.25 22.98 -0.95
C LEU A 850 44.50 23.85 -0.98
N SER A 851 44.45 25.04 -1.59
CA SER A 851 45.59 25.97 -1.61
C SER A 851 45.89 26.61 -0.25
N LEU A 852 44.91 26.62 0.66
CA LEU A 852 45.08 27.07 2.04
C LEU A 852 45.72 26.00 2.93
N CYS A 853 45.73 24.73 2.49
CA CYS A 853 46.25 23.61 3.27
C CYS A 853 47.75 23.36 3.03
N GLN A 854 48.42 22.87 4.08
CA GLN A 854 49.76 22.30 4.05
C GLN A 854 49.73 20.80 4.40
N ARG A 855 50.84 20.11 4.17
CA ARG A 855 50.98 18.69 4.55
C ARG A 855 50.75 18.53 6.05
N GLY A 856 49.81 17.66 6.43
CA GLY A 856 49.40 17.44 7.82
C GLY A 856 48.11 18.17 8.22
N ASP A 857 47.57 19.03 7.36
CA ASP A 857 46.29 19.70 7.58
C ASP A 857 45.10 18.82 7.18
N VAL A 858 43.92 19.24 7.60
CA VAL A 858 42.64 18.60 7.31
C VAL A 858 41.75 19.55 6.54
N LEU A 859 41.21 19.09 5.42
CA LEU A 859 40.20 19.80 4.65
C LEU A 859 38.87 19.06 4.73
N VAL A 860 37.81 19.76 5.07
CA VAL A 860 36.45 19.24 5.04
C VAL A 860 35.70 19.84 3.88
N PHE A 861 35.26 19.01 2.93
CA PHE A 861 34.31 19.40 1.88
C PHE A 861 32.93 18.85 2.22
N ALA A 862 32.05 19.74 2.69
CA ALA A 862 30.71 19.41 3.15
C ALA A 862 29.64 19.77 2.11
N CYS A 863 28.43 19.25 2.30
CA CYS A 863 27.30 19.38 1.38
C CYS A 863 27.65 18.95 -0.08
N GLY A 864 28.56 17.99 -0.21
CA GLY A 864 28.94 17.44 -1.51
C GLY A 864 27.73 16.80 -2.19
N THR A 865 27.45 17.18 -3.43
CA THR A 865 26.36 16.59 -4.24
C THR A 865 26.80 15.33 -4.98
N SER A 866 28.10 15.19 -5.22
CA SER A 866 28.72 14.04 -5.86
C SER A 866 30.21 14.02 -5.57
N LEU A 867 30.78 12.83 -5.34
CA LEU A 867 32.22 12.63 -5.24
C LEU A 867 32.93 12.96 -6.57
N GLN A 868 32.22 12.88 -7.69
CA GLN A 868 32.77 13.24 -9.01
C GLN A 868 33.11 14.72 -9.11
N VAL A 869 32.31 15.60 -8.49
CA VAL A 869 32.60 17.06 -8.47
C VAL A 869 33.93 17.33 -7.78
N PHE A 870 34.19 16.62 -6.68
CA PHE A 870 35.47 16.70 -5.99
C PHE A 870 36.62 16.19 -6.85
N VAL A 871 36.48 15.01 -7.46
CA VAL A 871 37.49 14.42 -8.35
C VAL A 871 37.82 15.35 -9.53
N ASP A 872 36.82 15.94 -10.18
CA ASP A 872 37.02 16.82 -11.32
C ASP A 872 37.69 18.13 -10.90
N ALA A 873 37.32 18.69 -9.75
CA ALA A 873 37.93 19.91 -9.22
C ALA A 873 39.43 19.73 -8.92
N ILE A 874 39.80 18.59 -8.33
CA ILE A 874 41.21 18.29 -8.01
C ILE A 874 42.01 17.85 -9.24
N ARG A 875 41.38 17.31 -10.29
CA ARG A 875 42.09 16.85 -11.51
C ARG A 875 42.89 17.97 -12.18
N GLU A 876 42.40 19.21 -12.13
CA GLU A 876 43.13 20.36 -12.66
C GLU A 876 44.40 20.70 -11.85
N MET A 877 44.38 20.44 -10.53
CA MET A 877 45.51 20.74 -9.64
C MET A 877 46.47 19.56 -9.51
N ASP A 878 45.93 18.35 -9.40
CA ASP A 878 46.63 17.11 -9.07
C ASP A 878 46.02 15.88 -9.78
N PRO A 879 46.33 15.68 -11.07
CA PRO A 879 45.77 14.57 -11.86
C PRO A 879 45.99 13.18 -11.24
N GLU A 880 47.15 12.95 -10.62
CA GLU A 880 47.50 11.65 -10.03
C GLU A 880 46.59 11.29 -8.83
N SER A 881 46.43 12.22 -7.87
CA SER A 881 45.49 12.02 -6.76
C SER A 881 44.05 11.88 -7.27
N ALA A 882 43.67 12.63 -8.31
CA ALA A 882 42.35 12.54 -8.92
C ALA A 882 42.05 11.16 -9.51
N GLU A 883 43.00 10.57 -10.26
CA GLU A 883 42.87 9.21 -10.81
C GLU A 883 42.81 8.15 -9.70
N ARG A 884 43.67 8.28 -8.68
CA ARG A 884 43.68 7.38 -7.51
C ARG A 884 42.35 7.41 -6.75
N ILE A 885 41.77 8.58 -6.54
CA ILE A 885 40.49 8.76 -5.84
C ILE A 885 39.34 8.30 -6.74
N ALA A 886 39.35 8.60 -8.04
CA ALA A 886 38.33 8.14 -8.99
C ALA A 886 38.16 6.61 -8.94
N ALA A 887 39.26 5.85 -8.87
CA ALA A 887 39.23 4.39 -8.76
C ALA A 887 38.55 3.87 -7.46
N GLN A 888 38.58 4.67 -6.39
CA GLN A 888 37.94 4.34 -5.11
C GLN A 888 36.45 4.65 -5.11
N VAL A 889 36.04 5.69 -5.84
CA VAL A 889 34.65 6.17 -5.91
C VAL A 889 33.78 5.27 -6.79
N GLY A 890 34.36 4.57 -7.76
CA GLY A 890 33.66 3.64 -8.66
C GLY A 890 33.29 4.29 -9.97
#